data_AF-A0A1Y2KB09-F1
#
_entry.id   AF-A0A1Y2KB09-F1
#
_cell.length_a   1.000
_cell.length_b   1.000
_cell.length_c   1.000
_cell.angle_alpha   90.00
_cell.angle_beta   90.00
_cell.angle_gamma   90.00
#
_symmetry.space_group_name_H-M   'P 1'
#
loop_
_entity.id
_entity.type
_entity.pdbx_description
1 polymer ?
#
loop_
_entity_poly.entity_id
_entity_poly.type
_entity_poly.pdbx_seq_one_letter_code
_entity_poly.pdbx_strand_id
1 'polypeptide(L)'
;MLILAPAGGNPHVLVGKPGGVGLYTRNLLRRMEPGVEMVHFVTGKRPGDPGWLWPLRLLGDAIRLKWTLFFQRFDIIHLNPSLNPKSTLRDALFLATIIGMRWWRRPRVLVFFRGWEWSTADAIQRSGWKRRGFRFLFGAADHILVLASTFRQRLEQLGFDGARIELAATMFDGDLIPTEPAPPHDEIGVLFLSSMNRNKGVTELLEGFAQVAAELPQLRLTLAGEGSARAGAQTWVAAQGLGDVVSLPGYVSGAAKGALLQQADIFALPSRHGEGCPNALLEAMGAGCAVIASRAGGIPDVITSDEHGELLPEVSAAAVADALRKLAGDSERLARCQAHNRETAWARYESRQAAREMAQRYRRMLIAPASATGGGKLRWYAARLRAMSLGEIAYRAQRAVQKRLERRGWLTLPQPPAPTIVPATTWLKIPENEDPTVYTAAADAILAGTIPLFDEPTPGLGQPPNFNADPATGDEPFAAGGADRKHSHSNPEKSRAKRRIWELNRHLHWVTLAQAWRVSGDKRYRDALLEQMRAWLDQCPYRTGPNWTSPLEMGVRLINWALVWQILGGPHADCFQGGLGQELRDRLLAAVMQQAHYIQRHLSRHTSANNHLIGELAGLYVASRAWPYWPALARWGEDAKWELNEQIHLQVHVDGVGCEQTLDYQGFIAEFFLIAALVGARTDDAFNAAYSSRMERMLAFLHAMLDAGGHLPQIGDADNGRAFCLNPARDPAPQALLRLGAVCFARADFQAQAGALDVQSRWLMGAHGRDRWAALARTPKAPRKQAFPQGGYYILGQEFETADEVHACVDCGPLGYLAIAAHGHADALALTLSLGGVPILVDPGTYDYHAGKQWRSHFRSTAAHNTVSIDGADQSTQSGPFLWLNHAQSACEAWEPEAADDLFVGVCHGYERLPDPLTHRREARLFKAESRLTTQDELICRAPHEATRTWQFAAGAAVTQSGPQEVEAVVGPWRVTLRADEADARLEIITGREEPPAGWVSDRYGRKQAAPCVRFINTVAAATTLKCEIRWRRDADTEEYQGSKSHA
;
A
#
# COMPACT_ATOMS: atom_id res chain seq x y z
N MET A 1 20.04 6.10 24.24
CA MET A 1 19.05 7.14 23.81
C MET A 1 19.38 8.51 24.42
N LEU A 2 19.19 9.61 23.70
CA LEU A 2 19.39 10.99 24.20
C LEU A 2 18.04 11.72 24.34
N ILE A 3 17.73 12.28 25.51
CA ILE A 3 16.50 13.07 25.75
C ILE A 3 16.85 14.53 25.99
N LEU A 4 16.32 15.43 25.15
CA LEU A 4 16.49 16.87 25.29
C LEU A 4 15.26 17.47 25.98
N ALA A 5 15.45 17.94 27.22
CA ALA A 5 14.41 18.55 28.02
C ALA A 5 14.99 19.61 28.98
N PRO A 6 14.19 20.56 29.50
CA PRO A 6 14.64 21.48 30.54
C PRO A 6 15.11 20.74 31.81
N ALA A 7 15.84 21.43 32.69
CA ALA A 7 16.15 20.91 34.03
C ALA A 7 14.85 20.69 34.82
N GLY A 8 14.35 19.45 34.84
CA GLY A 8 13.61 18.97 36.00
C GLY A 8 14.65 18.72 37.09
N GLY A 9 14.44 19.23 38.30
CA GLY A 9 15.42 19.19 39.38
C GLY A 9 16.13 17.83 39.50
N ASN A 10 17.42 17.88 39.84
CA ASN A 10 18.23 16.73 40.21
C ASN A 10 17.40 15.75 41.08
N PRO A 11 17.42 14.42 40.86
CA PRO A 11 16.70 13.48 41.73
C PRO A 11 16.97 13.67 43.23
N HIS A 12 18.08 14.33 43.58
CA HIS A 12 18.50 14.58 44.96
C HIS A 12 18.39 16.04 45.45
N VAL A 13 17.86 17.01 44.67
CA VAL A 13 17.75 18.42 45.13
C VAL A 13 16.46 19.09 44.63
N LEU A 14 15.53 19.35 45.56
CA LEU A 14 14.28 20.09 45.34
C LEU A 14 14.48 21.59 45.61
N VAL A 15 14.77 22.39 44.57
CA VAL A 15 14.55 23.85 44.63
C VAL A 15 13.99 24.34 43.29
N GLY A 16 12.67 24.54 43.22
CA GLY A 16 11.95 25.19 42.10
C GLY A 16 10.72 24.44 41.58
N LYS A 17 9.65 25.17 41.20
CA LYS A 17 8.40 24.64 40.63
C LYS A 17 8.67 23.89 39.31
N PRO A 18 8.56 22.55 39.23
CA PRO A 18 8.78 21.85 37.97
C PRO A 18 7.60 22.05 37.02
N GLY A 19 7.86 22.46 35.78
CA GLY A 19 6.85 22.52 34.72
C GLY A 19 6.47 21.12 34.20
N GLY A 20 5.35 21.00 33.48
CA GLY A 20 4.79 19.71 33.02
C GLY A 20 5.72 18.84 32.17
N VAL A 21 6.65 19.44 31.41
CA VAL A 21 7.69 18.70 30.66
C VAL A 21 8.71 18.07 31.60
N GLY A 22 9.16 18.80 32.63
CA GLY A 22 10.14 18.30 33.59
C GLY A 22 9.60 17.15 34.43
N LEU A 23 8.33 17.23 34.84
CA LEU A 23 7.65 16.14 35.55
C LEU A 23 7.55 14.88 34.68
N TYR A 24 7.14 15.03 33.43
CA TYR A 24 7.07 13.93 32.47
C TYR A 24 8.43 13.27 32.26
N THR A 25 9.48 14.05 31.95
CA THR A 25 10.82 13.50 31.73
C THR A 25 11.33 12.77 32.98
N ARG A 26 11.09 13.29 34.17
CA ARG A 26 11.47 12.63 35.42
C ARG A 26 10.79 11.27 35.59
N ASN A 27 9.47 11.21 35.40
CA ASN A 27 8.73 9.96 35.50
C ASN A 27 9.17 8.95 34.43
N LEU A 28 9.45 9.43 33.22
CA LEU A 28 9.91 8.58 32.12
C LEU A 28 11.28 7.97 32.44
N LEU A 29 12.21 8.79 32.95
CA LEU A 29 13.53 8.32 33.37
C LEU A 29 13.45 7.30 34.52
N ARG A 30 12.56 7.52 35.49
CA ARG A 30 12.38 6.67 36.67
C ARG A 30 11.72 5.32 36.36
N ARG A 31 10.80 5.27 35.38
CA ARG A 31 9.91 4.12 35.11
C ARG A 31 10.27 3.34 33.84
N MET A 32 11.31 3.73 33.13
CA MET A 32 11.71 3.04 31.90
C MET A 32 12.14 1.60 32.17
N GLU A 33 11.77 0.70 31.25
CA GLU A 33 12.11 -0.72 31.36
C GLU A 33 13.62 -0.97 31.29
N PRO A 34 14.10 -2.08 31.90
CA PRO A 34 15.44 -2.60 31.66
C PRO A 34 15.69 -2.79 30.15
N GLY A 35 16.86 -2.36 29.66
CA GLY A 35 17.24 -2.45 28.25
C GLY A 35 17.16 -1.14 27.44
N VAL A 36 16.69 -0.04 28.03
CA VAL A 36 16.75 1.30 27.40
C VAL A 36 17.69 2.21 28.18
N GLU A 37 18.93 2.37 27.70
CA GLU A 37 19.87 3.32 28.28
C GLU A 37 19.52 4.75 27.85
N MET A 38 19.31 5.66 28.81
CA MET A 38 18.92 7.04 28.55
C MET A 38 19.92 8.05 29.13
N VAL A 39 20.29 9.03 28.31
CA VAL A 39 21.08 10.20 28.70
C VAL A 39 20.17 11.43 28.66
N HIS A 40 20.02 12.11 29.79
CA HIS A 40 19.25 13.36 29.88
C HIS A 40 20.14 14.57 29.56
N PHE A 41 19.88 15.21 28.42
CA PHE A 41 20.53 16.46 28.02
C PHE A 41 19.72 17.66 28.51
N VAL A 42 20.18 18.26 29.61
CA VAL A 42 19.52 19.39 30.27
C VAL A 42 19.67 20.68 29.45
N THR A 43 18.56 21.31 29.07
CA THR A 43 18.55 22.55 28.25
C THR A 43 18.01 23.76 29.02
N GLY A 44 18.49 24.97 28.70
CA GLY A 44 17.89 26.22 29.20
C GLY A 44 18.45 26.75 30.53
N LYS A 45 17.64 27.50 31.30
CA LYS A 45 18.05 28.25 32.51
C LYS A 45 18.43 27.29 33.65
N ARG A 46 19.59 27.48 34.28
CA ARG A 46 20.05 26.72 35.45
C ARG A 46 19.77 27.51 36.75
N PRO A 47 19.74 26.88 37.93
CA PRO A 47 19.61 27.62 39.19
C PRO A 47 20.73 28.66 39.34
N GLY A 48 20.39 29.91 39.72
CA GLY A 48 21.35 31.01 39.94
C GLY A 48 21.69 31.87 38.71
N ASP A 49 21.14 31.55 37.54
CA ASP A 49 21.51 32.18 36.28
C ASP A 49 20.81 33.53 35.99
N PRO A 50 21.56 34.61 35.64
CA PRO A 50 20.99 35.87 35.12
C PRO A 50 20.24 35.66 33.80
N GLY A 51 19.10 36.33 33.62
CA GLY A 51 18.22 36.14 32.46
C GLY A 51 18.78 36.63 31.11
N TRP A 52 19.64 37.64 31.12
CA TRP A 52 20.22 38.25 29.91
C TRP A 52 21.23 37.34 29.18
N LEU A 53 21.79 36.34 29.86
CA LEU A 53 22.72 35.35 29.29
C LEU A 53 22.06 34.30 28.38
N TRP A 54 20.74 34.38 28.16
CA TRP A 54 19.97 33.41 27.36
C TRP A 54 20.56 33.10 25.98
N PRO A 55 20.94 34.09 25.13
CA PRO A 55 21.45 33.79 23.78
C PRO A 55 22.79 33.06 23.79
N LEU A 56 23.69 33.44 24.71
CA LEU A 56 25.00 32.81 24.88
C LEU A 56 24.85 31.37 25.38
N ARG A 57 23.89 31.12 26.29
CA ARG A 57 23.57 29.76 26.76
C ARG A 57 22.99 28.89 25.66
N LEU A 58 22.09 29.44 24.85
CA LEU A 58 21.49 28.71 23.73
C LEU A 58 22.56 28.22 22.74
N LEU A 59 23.51 29.10 22.40
CA LEU A 59 24.63 28.75 21.53
C LEU A 59 25.58 27.75 22.21
N GLY A 60 25.89 27.94 23.50
CA GLY A 60 26.68 27.01 24.30
C GLY A 60 26.07 25.61 24.40
N ASP A 61 24.76 25.51 24.63
CA ASP A 61 24.01 24.23 24.67
C ASP A 61 24.01 23.56 23.29
N ALA A 62 23.94 24.32 22.19
CA ALA A 62 24.04 23.77 20.83
C ALA A 62 25.45 23.22 20.54
N ILE A 63 26.52 23.90 20.98
CA ILE A 63 27.90 23.41 20.88
C ILE A 63 28.09 22.16 21.74
N ARG A 64 27.58 22.16 22.98
CA ARG A 64 27.63 21.00 23.86
C ARG A 64 26.88 19.82 23.26
N LEU A 65 25.71 20.04 22.67
CA LEU A 65 24.95 19.01 21.97
C LEU A 65 25.77 18.44 20.81
N LYS A 66 26.40 19.31 20.01
CA LYS A 66 27.28 18.89 18.90
C LYS A 66 28.43 17.99 19.41
N TRP A 67 29.10 18.37 20.50
CA TRP A 67 30.16 17.57 21.11
C TRP A 67 29.64 16.25 21.68
N THR A 68 28.53 16.25 22.41
CA THR A 68 27.91 15.03 22.93
C THR A 68 27.57 14.06 21.79
N LEU A 69 27.00 14.54 20.69
CA LEU A 69 26.69 13.73 19.50
C LEU A 69 27.93 13.25 18.74
N PHE A 70 29.06 13.96 18.84
CA PHE A 70 30.32 13.56 18.20
C PHE A 70 30.99 12.41 18.97
N PHE A 71 31.04 12.51 20.30
CA PHE A 71 31.76 11.55 21.15
C PHE A 71 30.92 10.35 21.61
N GLN A 72 29.60 10.50 21.76
CA GLN A 72 28.73 9.41 22.21
C GLN A 72 27.82 8.89 21.09
N ARG A 73 27.39 7.63 21.20
CA ARG A 73 26.46 6.99 20.24
C ARG A 73 25.05 6.97 20.83
N PHE A 74 24.08 7.34 20.00
CA PHE A 74 22.66 7.27 20.35
C PHE A 74 21.88 6.72 19.17
N ASP A 75 21.00 5.77 19.42
CA ASP A 75 20.11 5.22 18.39
C ASP A 75 18.89 6.13 18.16
N ILE A 76 18.43 6.78 19.24
CA ILE A 76 17.28 7.70 19.25
C ILE A 76 17.65 9.00 19.98
N ILE A 77 17.24 10.12 19.41
CA ILE A 77 17.22 11.45 20.02
C ILE A 77 15.76 11.90 20.16
N HIS A 78 15.32 12.15 21.38
CA HIS A 78 13.95 12.57 21.71
C HIS A 78 13.93 14.01 22.22
N LEU A 79 13.26 14.88 21.46
CA LEU A 79 13.07 16.28 21.78
C LEU A 79 11.67 16.52 22.32
N ASN A 80 11.54 17.33 23.37
CA ASN A 80 10.27 17.70 23.99
C ASN A 80 9.94 19.19 23.80
N PRO A 81 9.68 19.68 22.56
CA PRO A 81 9.40 21.09 22.33
C PRO A 81 8.03 21.53 22.87
N SER A 82 7.88 22.84 22.99
CA SER A 82 6.58 23.51 23.10
C SER A 82 6.45 24.51 21.96
N LEU A 83 5.30 24.55 21.30
CA LEU A 83 5.06 25.44 20.16
C LEU A 83 4.71 26.86 20.65
N ASN A 84 5.71 27.58 21.12
CA ASN A 84 5.67 29.02 21.42
C ASN A 84 6.90 29.71 20.80
N PRO A 85 6.96 31.05 20.69
CA PRO A 85 8.01 31.71 19.90
C PRO A 85 9.43 31.43 20.41
N LYS A 86 9.63 31.40 21.73
CA LYS A 86 10.96 31.22 22.35
C LYS A 86 11.42 29.76 22.25
N SER A 87 10.56 28.80 22.59
CA SER A 87 10.85 27.36 22.53
C SER A 87 11.04 26.90 21.08
N THR A 88 10.19 27.34 20.15
CA THR A 88 10.28 26.97 18.74
C THR A 88 11.63 27.38 18.14
N LEU A 89 12.13 28.58 18.47
CA LEU A 89 13.44 29.05 18.00
C LEU A 89 14.59 28.20 18.58
N ARG A 90 14.55 27.90 19.88
CA ARG A 90 15.54 27.03 20.54
C ARG A 90 15.56 25.64 19.93
N ASP A 91 14.39 25.02 19.81
CA ASP A 91 14.27 23.63 19.37
C ASP A 91 14.58 23.50 17.87
N ALA A 92 14.30 24.53 17.07
CA ALA A 92 14.80 24.67 15.71
C ALA A 92 16.33 24.66 15.62
N LEU A 93 17.03 25.36 16.55
CA LEU A 93 18.50 25.33 16.59
C LEU A 93 19.04 23.94 16.95
N PHE A 94 18.44 23.26 17.94
CA PHE A 94 18.84 21.90 18.29
C PHE A 94 18.60 20.91 17.14
N LEU A 95 17.45 21.00 16.47
CA LEU A 95 17.18 20.20 15.27
C LEU A 95 18.18 20.49 14.16
N ALA A 96 18.52 21.77 13.91
CA ALA A 96 19.55 22.12 12.92
C ALA A 96 20.91 21.49 13.25
N THR A 97 21.32 21.52 14.53
CA THR A 97 22.55 20.85 14.99
C THR A 97 22.50 19.34 14.77
N ILE A 98 21.38 18.69 15.13
CA ILE A 98 21.20 17.24 14.95
C ILE A 98 21.25 16.87 13.46
N ILE A 99 20.51 17.61 12.62
CA ILE A 99 20.49 17.42 11.16
C ILE A 99 21.89 17.61 10.58
N GLY A 100 22.61 18.64 11.01
CA GLY A 100 23.99 18.90 10.59
C GLY A 100 24.99 17.83 11.00
N MET A 101 24.66 16.97 11.97
CA MET A 101 25.49 15.83 12.40
C MET A 101 25.09 14.50 11.74
N ARG A 102 23.99 14.47 10.96
CA ARG A 102 23.48 13.24 10.33
C ARG A 102 24.40 12.60 9.28
N TRP A 103 25.36 13.36 8.74
CA TRP A 103 26.36 12.83 7.82
C TRP A 103 27.40 11.94 8.52
N TRP A 104 27.65 12.20 9.81
CA TRP A 104 28.60 11.46 10.64
C TRP A 104 27.97 10.19 11.22
N ARG A 105 26.74 10.29 11.76
CA ARG A 105 25.93 9.18 12.30
C ARG A 105 24.44 9.45 12.11
N ARG A 106 23.61 8.40 11.96
CA ARG A 106 22.17 8.54 11.64
C ARG A 106 21.23 8.14 12.79
N PRO A 107 21.19 8.89 13.91
CA PRO A 107 20.22 8.65 14.97
C PRO A 107 18.79 8.94 14.49
N ARG A 108 17.82 8.16 14.96
CA ARG A 108 16.39 8.47 14.78
C ARG A 108 16.00 9.66 15.64
N VAL A 109 15.16 10.54 15.12
CA VAL A 109 14.73 11.75 15.80
C VAL A 109 13.23 11.67 16.09
N LEU A 110 12.89 11.65 17.37
CA LEU A 110 11.52 11.75 17.88
C LEU A 110 11.27 13.17 18.38
N VAL A 111 10.18 13.79 17.94
CA VAL A 111 9.74 15.09 18.44
C VAL A 111 8.40 14.95 19.13
N PHE A 112 8.33 15.22 20.43
CA PHE A 112 7.08 15.22 21.19
C PHE A 112 6.66 16.65 21.56
N PHE A 113 5.65 17.19 20.87
CA PHE A 113 5.08 18.49 21.22
C PHE A 113 4.30 18.41 22.53
N ARG A 114 4.88 18.95 23.60
CA ARG A 114 4.33 18.92 24.97
C ARG A 114 3.53 20.16 25.34
N GLY A 115 3.58 21.22 24.53
CA GLY A 115 2.85 22.46 24.74
C GLY A 115 2.54 23.13 23.41
N TRP A 116 1.43 23.85 23.32
CA TRP A 116 0.92 24.40 22.07
C TRP A 116 0.31 25.79 22.25
N GLU A 117 0.79 26.78 21.49
CA GLU A 117 0.22 28.12 21.45
C GLU A 117 -0.39 28.39 20.06
N TRP A 118 -1.71 28.55 20.00
CA TRP A 118 -2.44 28.76 18.74
C TRP A 118 -1.99 30.01 17.98
N SER A 119 -1.68 31.10 18.69
CA SER A 119 -1.13 32.33 18.08
C SER A 119 0.15 32.07 17.28
N THR A 120 1.01 31.17 17.78
CA THR A 120 2.29 30.80 17.14
C THR A 120 2.03 29.88 15.95
N ALA A 121 1.16 28.89 16.08
CA ALA A 121 0.75 28.03 14.97
C ALA A 121 0.15 28.85 13.82
N ASP A 122 -0.71 29.81 14.14
CA ASP A 122 -1.33 30.74 13.18
C ASP A 122 -0.29 31.63 12.49
N ALA A 123 0.65 32.19 13.25
CA ALA A 123 1.73 33.01 12.71
C ALA A 123 2.65 32.23 11.76
N ILE A 124 2.87 30.93 12.01
CA ILE A 124 3.62 30.04 11.11
C ILE A 124 2.78 29.76 9.85
N GLN A 125 1.50 29.44 9.99
CA GLN A 125 0.61 29.11 8.87
C GLN A 125 0.44 30.28 7.89
N ARG A 126 0.27 31.50 8.40
CA ARG A 126 0.05 32.71 7.58
C ARG A 126 1.30 33.15 6.80
N SER A 127 2.50 32.71 7.20
CA SER A 127 3.78 33.13 6.61
C SER A 127 4.42 32.00 5.80
N GLY A 128 4.49 32.15 4.48
CA GLY A 128 5.03 31.12 3.58
C GLY A 128 6.46 30.70 3.88
N TRP A 129 7.32 31.63 4.31
CA TRP A 129 8.71 31.33 4.68
C TRP A 129 8.82 30.69 6.07
N LYS A 130 8.02 31.14 7.08
CA LYS A 130 7.99 30.51 8.40
C LYS A 130 7.49 29.07 8.29
N ARG A 131 6.43 28.85 7.51
CA ARG A 131 5.89 27.52 7.21
C ARG A 131 6.93 26.62 6.55
N ARG A 132 7.65 27.11 5.53
CA ARG A 132 8.71 26.33 4.86
C ARG A 132 9.85 25.98 5.82
N GLY A 133 10.34 26.95 6.61
CA GLY A 133 11.43 26.74 7.57
C GLY A 133 11.02 25.78 8.70
N PHE A 134 9.84 25.96 9.27
CA PHE A 134 9.28 25.08 10.30
C PHE A 134 9.15 23.65 9.77
N ARG A 135 8.59 23.46 8.57
CA ARG A 135 8.47 22.15 7.92
C ARG A 135 9.83 21.53 7.58
N PHE A 136 10.81 22.33 7.16
CA PHE A 136 12.14 21.83 6.84
C PHE A 136 12.85 21.27 8.09
N LEU A 137 12.83 22.01 9.21
CA LEU A 137 13.51 21.61 10.44
C LEU A 137 12.75 20.52 11.19
N PHE A 138 11.46 20.73 11.49
CA PHE A 138 10.67 19.77 12.25
C PHE A 138 10.24 18.56 11.40
N GLY A 139 10.15 18.70 10.06
CA GLY A 139 9.92 17.57 9.16
C GLY A 139 11.14 16.66 8.95
N ALA A 140 12.28 17.00 9.57
CA ALA A 140 13.42 16.11 9.69
C ALA A 140 13.24 15.05 10.78
N ALA A 141 12.24 15.19 11.66
CA ALA A 141 11.88 14.18 12.66
C ALA A 141 11.35 12.91 11.99
N ASP A 142 11.83 11.74 12.43
CA ASP A 142 11.39 10.43 11.97
C ASP A 142 9.96 10.12 12.45
N HIS A 143 9.63 10.56 13.67
CA HIS A 143 8.30 10.47 14.27
C HIS A 143 7.97 11.75 15.06
N ILE A 144 6.69 12.11 15.08
CA ILE A 144 6.17 13.25 15.82
C ILE A 144 5.05 12.77 16.73
N LEU A 145 5.16 13.09 18.02
CA LEU A 145 4.11 12.86 19.01
C LEU A 145 3.41 14.17 19.33
N VAL A 146 2.10 14.11 19.47
CA VAL A 146 1.27 15.25 19.90
C VAL A 146 0.30 14.82 20.99
N LEU A 147 -0.05 15.76 21.87
CA LEU A 147 -0.94 15.53 23.01
C LEU A 147 -2.45 15.60 22.67
N ALA A 148 -2.82 16.05 21.47
CA ALA A 148 -4.22 16.25 21.10
C ALA A 148 -4.45 16.08 19.59
N SER A 149 -5.64 15.60 19.21
CA SER A 149 -6.05 15.37 17.81
C SER A 149 -6.07 16.69 17.02
N THR A 150 -6.47 17.78 17.67
CA THR A 150 -6.43 19.14 17.10
C THR A 150 -5.02 19.59 16.73
N PHE A 151 -3.99 19.19 17.48
CA PHE A 151 -2.59 19.50 17.15
C PHE A 151 -2.11 18.70 15.94
N ARG A 152 -2.53 17.42 15.84
CA ARG A 152 -2.27 16.58 14.66
C ARG A 152 -2.86 17.22 13.41
N GLN A 153 -4.14 17.56 13.42
CA GLN A 153 -4.82 18.22 12.31
C GLN A 153 -4.09 19.50 11.89
N ARG A 154 -3.61 20.29 12.86
CA ARG A 154 -2.86 21.52 12.57
C ARG A 154 -1.51 21.27 11.91
N LEU A 155 -0.77 20.23 12.33
CA LEU A 155 0.48 19.83 11.66
C LEU A 155 0.23 19.31 10.24
N GLU A 156 -0.84 18.55 10.02
CA GLU A 156 -1.24 18.09 8.68
C GLU A 156 -1.57 19.28 7.76
N GLN A 157 -2.30 20.30 8.26
CA GLN A 157 -2.54 21.56 7.55
C GLN A 157 -1.26 22.36 7.25
N LEU A 158 -0.24 22.24 8.09
CA LEU A 158 1.09 22.81 7.87
C LEU A 158 1.93 22.00 6.84
N GLY A 159 1.41 20.85 6.38
CA GLY A 159 1.99 20.01 5.34
C GLY A 159 2.92 18.92 5.85
N PHE A 160 2.72 18.46 7.09
CA PHE A 160 3.39 17.26 7.62
C PHE A 160 2.65 15.99 7.20
N ASP A 161 3.40 14.88 7.12
CA ASP A 161 2.89 13.56 6.77
C ASP A 161 2.14 12.96 7.96
N GLY A 162 0.82 12.81 7.86
CA GLY A 162 -0.04 12.29 8.92
C GLY A 162 0.35 10.89 9.40
N ALA A 163 0.97 10.08 8.54
CA ALA A 163 1.46 8.74 8.90
C ALA A 163 2.62 8.75 9.92
N ARG A 164 3.18 9.92 10.24
CA ARG A 164 4.28 10.09 11.21
C ARG A 164 3.85 10.80 12.49
N ILE A 165 2.60 11.25 12.55
CA ILE A 165 2.06 11.99 13.68
C ILE A 165 1.19 11.03 14.46
N GLU A 166 1.62 10.71 15.68
CA GLU A 166 0.88 9.83 16.56
C GLU A 166 0.40 10.62 17.78
N LEU A 167 -0.80 10.27 18.26
CA LEU A 167 -1.28 10.75 19.53
C LEU A 167 -0.51 10.02 20.63
N ALA A 168 -0.01 10.78 21.60
CA ALA A 168 0.60 10.23 22.79
C ALA A 168 0.05 11.00 23.98
N ALA A 169 -0.40 10.28 25.00
CA ALA A 169 -0.89 10.90 26.21
C ALA A 169 0.26 11.44 27.07
N THR A 170 -0.08 12.35 27.98
CA THR A 170 0.75 12.59 29.16
C THR A 170 0.51 11.48 30.19
N MET A 171 1.17 11.55 31.35
CA MET A 171 1.06 10.54 32.39
C MET A 171 0.97 11.16 33.77
N PHE A 172 0.40 10.42 34.71
CA PHE A 172 0.46 10.73 36.15
C PHE A 172 1.35 9.72 36.88
N ASP A 173 1.89 10.12 38.04
CA ASP A 173 2.67 9.22 38.89
C ASP A 173 1.72 8.46 39.83
N GLY A 174 1.58 7.16 39.61
CA GLY A 174 0.73 6.31 40.44
C GLY A 174 1.16 6.27 41.91
N ASP A 175 2.43 6.57 42.22
CA ASP A 175 2.90 6.60 43.63
C ASP A 175 2.29 7.78 44.43
N LEU A 176 1.72 8.78 43.75
CA LEU A 176 1.10 9.95 44.38
C LEU A 176 -0.42 9.81 44.55
N ILE A 177 -1.00 8.74 44.00
CA ILE A 177 -2.43 8.45 44.05
C ILE A 177 -2.64 7.19 44.90
N PRO A 178 -3.44 7.24 45.98
CA PRO A 178 -3.74 6.07 46.79
C PRO A 178 -4.33 4.92 45.96
N THR A 179 -3.86 3.69 46.23
CA THR A 179 -4.29 2.47 45.52
C THR A 179 -5.63 1.92 46.00
N GLU A 180 -6.16 2.42 47.12
CA GLU A 180 -7.47 2.06 47.64
C GLU A 180 -8.47 3.18 47.34
N PRO A 181 -9.70 2.84 46.91
CA PRO A 181 -10.76 3.83 46.78
C PRO A 181 -11.06 4.46 48.15
N ALA A 182 -11.43 5.74 48.16
CA ALA A 182 -11.87 6.37 49.40
C ALA A 182 -13.10 5.64 49.95
N PRO A 183 -13.25 5.52 51.27
CA PRO A 183 -14.47 5.00 51.86
C PRO A 183 -15.67 5.89 51.45
N PRO A 184 -16.88 5.31 51.34
CA PRO A 184 -18.09 6.08 51.10
C PRO A 184 -18.25 7.17 52.16
N HIS A 185 -18.61 8.37 51.74
CA HIS A 185 -18.88 9.51 52.61
C HIS A 185 -20.18 10.20 52.18
N ASP A 186 -20.88 10.82 53.13
CA ASP A 186 -22.22 11.40 52.92
C ASP A 186 -22.19 12.72 52.14
N GLU A 187 -21.03 13.37 52.06
CA GLU A 187 -20.80 14.60 51.30
C GLU A 187 -20.22 14.27 49.92
N ILE A 188 -20.50 15.09 48.90
CA ILE A 188 -19.95 14.93 47.54
C ILE A 188 -18.90 16.03 47.31
N GLY A 189 -17.63 15.64 47.21
CA GLY A 189 -16.50 16.54 47.01
C GLY A 189 -16.31 16.94 45.55
N VAL A 190 -16.41 18.23 45.23
CA VAL A 190 -16.08 18.82 43.93
C VAL A 190 -14.70 19.48 44.00
N LEU A 191 -13.75 19.04 43.18
CA LEU A 191 -12.38 19.55 43.16
C LEU A 191 -12.06 20.28 41.85
N PHE A 192 -11.56 21.50 41.98
CA PHE A 192 -10.82 22.21 40.95
C PHE A 192 -9.33 22.20 41.30
N LEU A 193 -8.50 21.71 40.37
CA LEU A 193 -7.05 21.69 40.55
C LEU A 193 -6.32 22.23 39.31
N SER A 194 -5.99 23.53 39.35
CA SER A 194 -5.23 24.19 38.28
C SER A 194 -4.68 25.53 38.74
N SER A 195 -3.97 26.23 37.86
CA SER A 195 -3.69 27.66 38.10
C SER A 195 -4.99 28.46 38.07
N MET A 196 -5.22 29.34 39.04
CA MET A 196 -6.45 30.13 39.15
C MET A 196 -6.36 31.40 38.29
N ASN A 197 -6.30 31.21 36.98
CA ASN A 197 -6.37 32.29 36.00
C ASN A 197 -7.76 32.33 35.36
N ARG A 198 -8.23 33.49 34.90
CA ARG A 198 -9.59 33.65 34.33
C ARG A 198 -9.90 32.64 33.22
N ASN A 199 -8.93 32.30 32.37
CA ASN A 199 -9.10 31.34 31.29
C ASN A 199 -9.28 29.88 31.75
N LYS A 200 -9.13 29.57 33.04
CA LYS A 200 -9.31 28.23 33.60
C LYS A 200 -10.73 27.96 34.11
N GLY A 201 -11.62 28.95 34.02
CA GLY A 201 -13.05 28.78 34.30
C GLY A 201 -13.43 28.80 35.79
N VAL A 202 -12.56 29.37 36.64
CA VAL A 202 -12.79 29.42 38.10
C VAL A 202 -14.07 30.18 38.44
N THR A 203 -14.35 31.28 37.74
CA THR A 203 -15.54 32.11 37.96
C THR A 203 -16.81 31.34 37.59
N GLU A 204 -16.84 30.72 36.41
CA GLU A 204 -17.98 29.94 35.95
C GLU A 204 -18.24 28.71 36.84
N LEU A 205 -17.19 28.09 37.38
CA LEU A 205 -17.35 27.00 38.35
C LEU A 205 -17.98 27.47 39.67
N LEU A 206 -17.51 28.59 40.21
CA LEU A 206 -18.04 29.18 41.45
C LEU A 206 -19.50 29.61 41.31
N GLU A 207 -19.82 30.33 40.23
CA GLU A 207 -21.18 30.79 39.95
C GLU A 207 -22.13 29.62 39.70
N GLY A 208 -21.69 28.59 38.96
CA GLY A 208 -22.48 27.38 38.74
C GLY A 208 -22.70 26.57 40.01
N PHE A 209 -21.68 26.45 40.86
CA PHE A 209 -21.81 25.78 42.16
C PHE A 209 -22.81 26.50 43.08
N ALA A 210 -22.77 27.83 43.15
CA ALA A 210 -23.69 28.61 43.97
C ALA A 210 -25.16 28.45 43.55
N GLN A 211 -25.43 28.22 42.26
CA GLN A 211 -26.79 27.98 41.77
C GLN A 211 -27.39 26.67 42.28
N VAL A 212 -26.56 25.68 42.61
CA VAL A 212 -27.01 24.33 43.02
C VAL A 212 -26.78 24.04 44.50
N ALA A 213 -26.01 24.87 45.21
CA ALA A 213 -25.63 24.62 46.60
C ALA A 213 -26.82 24.51 47.57
N ALA A 214 -27.92 25.25 47.31
CA ALA A 214 -29.14 25.13 48.10
C ALA A 214 -29.99 23.89 47.73
N GLU A 215 -29.92 23.45 46.47
CA GLU A 215 -30.63 22.28 45.96
C GLU A 215 -29.94 20.96 46.36
N LEU A 216 -28.62 20.99 46.53
CA LEU A 216 -27.76 19.84 46.80
C LEU A 216 -26.86 20.12 48.03
N PRO A 217 -27.41 20.06 49.26
CA PRO A 217 -26.71 20.44 50.49
C PRO A 217 -25.51 19.54 50.82
N GLN A 218 -25.39 18.38 50.19
CA GLN A 218 -24.26 17.47 50.30
C GLN A 218 -23.01 17.91 49.54
N LEU A 219 -23.11 18.87 48.61
CA LEU A 219 -21.96 19.29 47.80
C LEU A 219 -20.96 20.13 48.61
N ARG A 220 -19.67 19.89 48.39
CA ARG A 220 -18.55 20.72 48.90
C ARG A 220 -17.59 21.04 47.77
N LEU A 221 -17.17 22.29 47.62
CA LEU A 221 -16.25 22.72 46.55
C LEU A 221 -14.87 23.06 47.11
N THR A 222 -13.82 22.49 46.53
CA THR A 222 -12.43 22.85 46.83
C THR A 222 -11.75 23.42 45.59
N LEU A 223 -11.28 24.68 45.69
CA LEU A 223 -10.53 25.37 44.65
C LEU A 223 -9.04 25.42 45.00
N ALA A 224 -8.30 24.41 44.54
CA ALA A 224 -6.87 24.27 44.79
C ALA A 224 -6.04 24.88 43.65
N GLY A 225 -5.30 25.95 43.95
CA GLY A 225 -4.48 26.67 42.99
C GLY A 225 -4.09 28.08 43.41
N GLU A 226 -3.18 28.67 42.63
CA GLU A 226 -2.77 30.08 42.74
C GLU A 226 -2.95 30.77 41.39
N GLY A 227 -3.20 32.07 41.41
CA GLY A 227 -3.34 32.86 40.19
C GLY A 227 -4.10 34.16 40.42
N SER A 228 -4.22 34.95 39.36
CA SER A 228 -4.79 36.30 39.42
C SER A 228 -6.27 36.33 39.84
N ALA A 229 -7.00 35.22 39.72
CA ALA A 229 -8.41 35.13 40.07
C ALA A 229 -8.67 34.73 41.53
N ARG A 230 -7.66 34.30 42.30
CA ARG A 230 -7.82 33.77 43.67
C ARG A 230 -8.43 34.78 44.65
N ALA A 231 -7.87 35.99 44.70
CA ALA A 231 -8.36 37.04 45.60
C ALA A 231 -9.82 37.44 45.29
N GLY A 232 -10.18 37.51 44.00
CA GLY A 232 -11.55 37.77 43.56
C GLY A 232 -12.50 36.65 43.96
N ALA A 233 -12.12 35.39 43.77
CA ALA A 233 -12.88 34.22 44.18
C ALA A 233 -13.15 34.20 45.69
N GLN A 234 -12.13 34.46 46.51
CA GLN A 234 -12.26 34.49 47.98
C GLN A 234 -13.21 35.58 48.45
N THR A 235 -13.12 36.78 47.87
CA THR A 235 -14.02 37.90 48.19
C THR A 235 -15.46 37.58 47.81
N TRP A 236 -15.67 36.95 46.66
CA TRP A 236 -16.99 36.57 46.17
C TRP A 236 -17.65 35.48 47.03
N VAL A 237 -16.90 34.45 47.42
CA VAL A 237 -17.39 33.37 48.31
C VAL A 237 -17.88 33.94 49.64
N ALA A 238 -17.12 34.87 50.23
CA ALA A 238 -17.52 35.54 51.48
C ALA A 238 -18.81 36.37 51.28
N ALA A 239 -18.93 37.10 50.17
CA ALA A 239 -20.11 37.91 49.88
C ALA A 239 -21.39 37.08 49.63
N GLN A 240 -21.25 35.85 49.15
CA GLN A 240 -22.37 34.92 48.91
C GLN A 240 -22.70 34.03 50.11
N GLY A 241 -21.97 34.14 51.23
CA GLY A 241 -22.21 33.30 52.41
C GLY A 241 -21.87 31.82 52.22
N LEU A 242 -21.00 31.47 51.26
CA LEU A 242 -20.66 30.09 50.91
C LEU A 242 -19.40 29.56 51.62
N GLY A 243 -18.93 30.26 52.67
CA GLY A 243 -17.67 29.95 53.35
C GLY A 243 -17.63 28.57 54.01
N ASP A 244 -18.78 28.02 54.40
CA ASP A 244 -18.88 26.70 55.05
C ASP A 244 -18.82 25.53 54.05
N VAL A 245 -19.03 25.79 52.75
CA VAL A 245 -19.12 24.76 51.69
C VAL A 245 -18.11 24.94 50.56
N VAL A 246 -17.34 26.04 50.55
CA VAL A 246 -16.28 26.31 49.56
C VAL A 246 -14.93 26.58 50.23
N SER A 247 -13.93 25.78 49.92
CA SER A 247 -12.56 25.90 50.44
C SER A 247 -11.55 26.35 49.36
N LEU A 248 -10.58 27.20 49.74
CA LEU A 248 -9.55 27.73 48.82
C LEU A 248 -8.13 27.52 49.40
N PRO A 249 -7.61 26.28 49.47
CA PRO A 249 -6.36 25.96 50.19
C PRO A 249 -5.08 26.57 49.59
N GLY A 250 -5.13 27.09 48.36
CA GLY A 250 -3.95 27.68 47.69
C GLY A 250 -3.19 26.66 46.88
N TYR A 251 -1.90 26.93 46.65
CA TYR A 251 -1.03 25.99 45.94
C TYR A 251 -0.81 24.72 46.76
N VAL A 252 -1.19 23.57 46.21
CA VAL A 252 -1.01 22.25 46.83
C VAL A 252 -0.05 21.38 46.03
N SER A 253 0.72 20.52 46.70
CA SER A 253 1.65 19.58 46.07
C SER A 253 1.93 18.37 46.96
N GLY A 254 2.54 17.31 46.42
CA GLY A 254 2.91 16.11 47.18
C GLY A 254 1.71 15.42 47.83
N ALA A 255 1.88 14.97 49.08
CA ALA A 255 0.84 14.24 49.83
C ALA A 255 -0.46 15.06 50.00
N ALA A 256 -0.37 16.38 50.22
CA ALA A 256 -1.54 17.25 50.36
C ALA A 256 -2.41 17.28 49.08
N LYS A 257 -1.78 17.21 47.90
CA LYS A 257 -2.48 17.10 46.63
C LYS A 257 -3.14 15.72 46.47
N GLY A 258 -2.44 14.65 46.86
CA GLY A 258 -2.99 13.29 46.85
C GLY A 258 -4.22 13.14 47.74
N ALA A 259 -4.19 13.74 48.95
CA ALA A 259 -5.33 13.76 49.87
C ALA A 259 -6.55 14.46 49.27
N LEU A 260 -6.37 15.62 48.63
CA LEU A 260 -7.47 16.32 47.97
C LEU A 260 -8.06 15.54 46.80
N LEU A 261 -7.23 14.83 46.02
CA LEU A 261 -7.70 13.98 44.93
C LEU A 261 -8.47 12.77 45.45
N GLN A 262 -8.04 12.19 46.58
CA GLN A 262 -8.72 11.06 47.21
C GLN A 262 -10.07 11.44 47.82
N GLN A 263 -10.21 12.67 48.33
CA GLN A 263 -11.45 13.18 48.92
C GLN A 263 -12.46 13.72 47.90
N ALA A 264 -12.11 13.74 46.61
CA ALA A 264 -12.95 14.33 45.58
C ALA A 264 -13.73 13.26 44.82
N ASP A 265 -15.04 13.44 44.71
CA ASP A 265 -15.91 12.60 43.89
C ASP A 265 -15.99 13.10 42.45
N ILE A 266 -15.98 14.42 42.28
CA ILE A 266 -16.11 15.11 41.00
C ILE A 266 -14.93 16.05 40.81
N PHE A 267 -14.25 15.94 39.67
CA PHE A 267 -13.21 16.86 39.24
C PHE A 267 -13.76 17.83 38.19
N ALA A 268 -13.77 19.12 38.50
CA ALA A 268 -14.32 20.16 37.64
C ALA A 268 -13.22 21.06 37.04
N LEU A 269 -13.08 21.05 35.72
CA LEU A 269 -12.14 21.89 34.96
C LEU A 269 -12.80 22.53 33.72
N PRO A 270 -13.62 23.58 33.89
CA PRO A 270 -14.25 24.32 32.79
C PRO A 270 -13.25 25.28 32.08
N SER A 271 -12.08 24.79 31.71
CA SER A 271 -10.99 25.60 31.12
C SER A 271 -11.32 26.04 29.69
N ARG A 272 -11.16 27.33 29.37
CA ARG A 272 -11.22 27.81 27.97
C ARG A 272 -9.89 27.67 27.24
N HIS A 273 -8.83 27.31 27.95
CA HIS A 273 -7.49 27.19 27.39
C HIS A 273 -7.30 25.84 26.67
N GLY A 274 -7.10 25.89 25.34
CA GLY A 274 -6.84 24.71 24.52
C GLY A 274 -5.37 24.29 24.54
N GLU A 275 -4.98 23.53 25.55
CA GLU A 275 -3.69 22.82 25.64
C GLU A 275 -3.85 21.31 25.34
N GLY A 276 -2.82 20.49 25.58
CA GLY A 276 -3.00 19.02 25.54
C GLY A 276 -3.92 18.51 26.66
N CYS A 277 -3.93 17.20 26.93
CA CYS A 277 -4.61 16.68 28.12
C CYS A 277 -3.92 17.16 29.43
N PRO A 278 -4.62 17.81 30.38
CA PRO A 278 -4.03 18.24 31.64
C PRO A 278 -3.62 17.06 32.54
N ASN A 279 -2.47 17.13 33.21
CA ASN A 279 -2.05 16.10 34.15
C ASN A 279 -3.04 15.96 35.34
N ALA A 280 -3.57 17.08 35.84
CA ALA A 280 -4.54 17.10 36.94
C ALA A 280 -5.82 16.32 36.62
N LEU A 281 -6.23 16.31 35.36
CA LEU A 281 -7.37 15.53 34.88
C LEU A 281 -7.06 14.02 34.97
N LEU A 282 -5.88 13.59 34.50
CA LEU A 282 -5.47 12.17 34.58
C LEU A 282 -5.24 11.72 36.03
N GLU A 283 -4.72 12.61 36.89
CA GLU A 283 -4.55 12.36 38.33
C GLU A 283 -5.91 12.20 39.02
N ALA A 284 -6.90 13.04 38.67
CA ALA A 284 -8.27 12.91 39.17
C ALA A 284 -8.95 11.63 38.68
N MET A 285 -8.79 11.29 37.40
CA MET A 285 -9.28 10.01 36.87
C MET A 285 -8.63 8.83 37.62
N GLY A 286 -7.31 8.88 37.86
CA GLY A 286 -6.58 7.85 38.61
C GLY A 286 -7.04 7.72 40.07
N ALA A 287 -7.47 8.82 40.69
CA ALA A 287 -8.09 8.83 42.02
C ALA A 287 -9.56 8.35 41.99
N GLY A 288 -10.14 8.19 40.79
CA GLY A 288 -11.51 7.75 40.60
C GLY A 288 -12.54 8.86 40.64
N CYS A 289 -12.19 10.12 40.38
CA CYS A 289 -13.20 11.18 40.30
C CYS A 289 -13.97 11.10 38.96
N ALA A 290 -15.28 11.36 38.96
CA ALA A 290 -16.03 11.70 37.75
C ALA A 290 -15.58 13.08 37.24
N VAL A 291 -15.60 13.32 35.93
CA VAL A 291 -15.01 14.53 35.34
C VAL A 291 -16.08 15.46 34.78
N ILE A 292 -16.09 16.73 35.19
CA ILE A 292 -16.78 17.82 34.51
C ILE A 292 -15.73 18.69 33.82
N ALA A 293 -15.69 18.70 32.50
CA ALA A 293 -14.67 19.46 31.78
C ALA A 293 -15.22 20.12 30.51
N SER A 294 -14.57 21.19 30.07
CA SER A 294 -14.89 21.79 28.77
C SER A 294 -14.36 20.95 27.61
N ARG A 295 -14.84 21.22 26.39
CA ARG A 295 -14.32 20.62 25.15
C ARG A 295 -12.99 21.22 24.68
N ALA A 296 -12.21 21.83 25.57
CA ALA A 296 -10.98 22.52 25.20
C ALA A 296 -9.79 21.57 25.01
N GLY A 297 -9.02 21.79 23.95
CA GLY A 297 -7.73 21.13 23.78
C GLY A 297 -7.85 19.61 23.56
N GLY A 298 -7.01 18.84 24.26
CA GLY A 298 -7.01 17.37 24.21
C GLY A 298 -7.96 16.67 25.18
N ILE A 299 -8.81 17.41 25.91
CA ILE A 299 -9.77 16.83 26.86
C ILE A 299 -10.77 15.87 26.14
N PRO A 300 -11.35 16.22 24.98
CA PRO A 300 -12.25 15.31 24.25
C PRO A 300 -11.58 14.06 23.67
N ASP A 301 -10.24 14.01 23.64
CA ASP A 301 -9.49 12.82 23.20
C ASP A 301 -9.38 11.76 24.31
N VAL A 302 -9.71 12.14 25.56
CA VAL A 302 -9.63 11.30 26.76
C VAL A 302 -11.00 11.10 27.41
N ILE A 303 -11.86 12.12 27.38
CA ILE A 303 -13.15 12.15 28.07
C ILE A 303 -14.29 12.06 27.06
N THR A 304 -15.25 11.17 27.32
CA THR A 304 -16.55 11.07 26.64
C THR A 304 -17.66 11.33 27.65
N SER A 305 -18.75 11.96 27.21
CA SER A 305 -19.96 12.09 28.05
C SER A 305 -20.51 10.71 28.41
N ASP A 306 -21.14 10.60 29.57
CA ASP A 306 -21.75 9.39 30.14
C ASP A 306 -20.79 8.32 30.68
N GLU A 307 -19.65 8.09 30.04
CA GLU A 307 -18.66 7.11 30.53
C GLU A 307 -17.74 7.73 31.59
N HIS A 308 -17.26 8.95 31.37
CA HIS A 308 -16.25 9.60 32.20
C HIS A 308 -16.83 10.71 33.10
N GLY A 309 -18.02 11.19 32.77
CA GLY A 309 -18.70 12.31 33.41
C GLY A 309 -19.40 13.20 32.39
N GLU A 310 -19.18 14.52 32.45
CA GLU A 310 -19.85 15.53 31.63
C GLU A 310 -18.88 16.44 30.88
N LEU A 311 -19.00 16.48 29.56
CA LEU A 311 -18.37 17.50 28.73
C LEU A 311 -19.31 18.69 28.52
N LEU A 312 -18.89 19.85 29.00
CA LEU A 312 -19.67 21.08 28.89
C LEU A 312 -19.74 21.54 27.42
N PRO A 313 -20.95 21.79 26.86
CA PRO A 313 -21.11 22.28 25.49
C PRO A 313 -20.50 23.69 25.33
N GLU A 314 -20.61 24.50 26.37
CA GLU A 314 -19.96 25.79 26.53
C GLU A 314 -19.48 25.99 27.98
N VAL A 315 -18.49 26.85 28.17
CA VAL A 315 -18.07 27.24 29.52
C VAL A 315 -19.01 28.37 29.98
N SER A 316 -19.99 28.03 30.81
CA SER A 316 -20.93 28.98 31.44
C SER A 316 -21.37 28.46 32.81
N ALA A 317 -21.80 29.36 33.70
CA ALA A 317 -22.26 28.97 35.04
C ALA A 317 -23.46 28.01 34.98
N ALA A 318 -24.40 28.24 34.06
CA ALA A 318 -25.55 27.36 33.83
C ALA A 318 -25.12 25.94 33.39
N ALA A 319 -24.19 25.83 32.45
CA ALA A 319 -23.70 24.52 31.99
C ALA A 319 -23.00 23.74 33.12
N VAL A 320 -22.24 24.44 33.97
CA VAL A 320 -21.62 23.82 35.16
C VAL A 320 -22.69 23.36 36.16
N ALA A 321 -23.68 24.20 36.46
CA ALA A 321 -24.77 23.87 37.36
C ALA A 321 -25.54 22.63 36.88
N ASP A 322 -25.88 22.57 35.59
CA ASP A 322 -26.56 21.41 34.99
C ASP A 322 -25.73 20.13 35.10
N ALA A 323 -24.42 20.21 34.83
CA ALA A 323 -23.51 19.06 34.95
C ALA A 323 -23.40 18.58 36.41
N LEU A 324 -23.34 19.49 37.38
CA LEU A 324 -23.36 19.16 38.80
C LEU A 324 -24.68 18.48 39.19
N ARG A 325 -25.85 18.99 38.76
CA ARG A 325 -27.14 18.35 39.04
C ARG A 325 -27.21 16.93 38.48
N LYS A 326 -26.74 16.71 37.27
CA LYS A 326 -26.76 15.38 36.62
C LYS A 326 -25.88 14.35 37.32
N LEU A 327 -24.69 14.75 37.79
CA LEU A 327 -23.76 13.82 38.44
C LEU A 327 -24.07 13.64 39.92
N ALA A 328 -24.35 14.71 40.66
CA ALA A 328 -24.65 14.62 42.09
C ALA A 328 -26.09 14.14 42.38
N GLY A 329 -27.00 14.25 41.42
CA GLY A 329 -28.38 13.77 41.53
C GLY A 329 -28.57 12.29 41.14
N ASP A 330 -27.55 11.63 40.58
CA ASP A 330 -27.59 10.22 40.17
C ASP A 330 -26.33 9.50 40.71
N SER A 331 -26.46 8.93 41.92
CA SER A 331 -25.37 8.25 42.61
C SER A 331 -24.85 7.03 41.86
N GLU A 332 -25.72 6.34 41.10
CA GLU A 332 -25.34 5.18 40.32
C GLU A 332 -24.47 5.61 39.13
N ARG A 333 -24.87 6.67 38.42
CA ARG A 333 -24.07 7.25 37.35
C ARG A 333 -22.74 7.78 37.84
N LEU A 334 -22.73 8.50 38.97
CA LEU A 334 -21.50 8.98 39.58
C LEU A 334 -20.54 7.82 39.84
N ALA A 335 -20.98 6.77 40.54
CA ALA A 335 -20.17 5.60 40.85
C ALA A 335 -19.64 4.88 39.59
N ARG A 336 -20.48 4.74 38.54
CA ARG A 336 -20.04 4.16 37.25
C ARG A 336 -18.93 5.00 36.61
N CYS A 337 -19.08 6.32 36.53
CA CYS A 337 -18.05 7.21 35.96
C CYS A 337 -16.75 7.16 36.76
N GLN A 338 -16.85 7.15 38.09
CA GLN A 338 -15.71 7.06 39.00
C GLN A 338 -14.90 5.76 38.79
N ALA A 339 -15.59 4.62 38.74
CA ALA A 339 -14.97 3.32 38.48
C ALA A 339 -14.30 3.27 37.09
N HIS A 340 -15.03 3.72 36.05
CA HIS A 340 -14.53 3.73 34.68
C HIS A 340 -13.29 4.63 34.51
N ASN A 341 -13.31 5.83 35.09
CA ASN A 341 -12.17 6.76 35.04
C ASN A 341 -10.93 6.17 35.69
N ARG A 342 -11.12 5.50 36.83
CA ARG A 342 -10.03 4.86 37.56
C ARG A 342 -9.40 3.74 36.74
N GLU A 343 -10.21 2.80 36.28
CA GLU A 343 -9.75 1.68 35.45
C GLU A 343 -9.00 2.18 34.21
N THR A 344 -9.60 3.11 33.47
CA THR A 344 -9.01 3.69 32.26
C THR A 344 -7.69 4.39 32.55
N ALA A 345 -7.61 5.18 33.62
CA ALA A 345 -6.40 5.91 33.98
C ALA A 345 -5.24 4.99 34.38
N TRP A 346 -5.49 3.98 35.20
CA TRP A 346 -4.46 3.03 35.63
C TRP A 346 -4.01 2.12 34.48
N ALA A 347 -4.91 1.75 33.57
CA ALA A 347 -4.57 0.93 32.41
C ALA A 347 -3.71 1.69 31.38
N ARG A 348 -3.98 2.99 31.14
CA ARG A 348 -3.44 3.73 29.99
C ARG A 348 -2.51 4.88 30.32
N TYR A 349 -2.69 5.56 31.46
CA TYR A 349 -2.06 6.85 31.74
C TYR A 349 -1.11 6.85 32.94
N GLU A 350 -1.04 5.74 33.68
CA GLU A 350 -0.07 5.58 34.76
C GLU A 350 1.37 5.54 34.22
N SER A 351 2.29 6.17 34.96
CA SER A 351 3.69 6.36 34.57
C SER A 351 4.46 5.11 34.14
N ARG A 352 4.22 3.94 34.73
CA ARG A 352 4.83 2.67 34.30
C ARG A 352 4.27 2.26 32.95
N GLN A 353 2.95 2.25 32.78
CA GLN A 353 2.32 1.86 31.51
C GLN A 353 2.71 2.81 30.37
N ALA A 354 2.68 4.12 30.62
CA ALA A 354 3.11 5.12 29.65
C ALA A 354 4.61 4.98 29.29
N ALA A 355 5.47 4.60 30.24
CA ALA A 355 6.89 4.33 29.98
C ALA A 355 7.08 3.05 29.15
N ARG A 356 6.31 1.98 29.41
CA ARG A 356 6.32 0.75 28.59
C ARG A 356 5.90 1.02 27.15
N GLU A 357 4.80 1.75 26.97
CA GLU A 357 4.31 2.13 25.64
C GLU A 357 5.35 2.97 24.88
N MET A 358 6.00 3.91 25.58
CA MET A 358 7.09 4.69 25.02
C MET A 358 8.31 3.83 24.64
N ALA A 359 8.66 2.83 25.45
CA ALA A 359 9.73 1.86 25.13
C ALA A 359 9.40 1.05 23.87
N GLN A 360 8.15 0.59 23.73
CA GLN A 360 7.68 -0.09 22.51
C GLN A 360 7.74 0.82 21.29
N ARG A 361 7.38 2.10 21.42
CA ARG A 361 7.55 3.10 20.35
C ARG A 361 9.02 3.24 19.95
N TYR A 362 9.95 3.30 20.90
CA TYR A 362 11.38 3.30 20.59
C TYR A 362 11.83 2.06 19.84
N ARG A 363 11.43 0.85 20.26
CA ARG A 363 11.77 -0.41 19.57
C ARG A 363 11.22 -0.42 18.13
N ARG A 364 9.96 -0.04 17.94
CA ARG A 364 9.34 0.11 16.61
C ARG A 364 10.12 1.08 15.72
N MET A 365 10.62 2.19 16.27
CA MET A 365 11.43 3.17 15.51
C MET A 365 12.79 2.62 15.05
N LEU A 366 13.34 1.65 15.77
CA LEU A 366 14.61 1.00 15.41
C LEU A 366 14.41 -0.06 14.32
N ILE A 367 13.32 -0.83 14.39
CA ILE A 367 13.00 -1.91 13.45
C ILE A 367 12.38 -1.36 12.16
N ALA A 368 11.56 -0.30 12.24
CA ALA A 368 10.89 0.27 11.08
C ALA A 368 11.92 0.80 10.06
N PRO A 369 11.87 0.41 8.78
CA PRO A 369 12.74 0.97 7.75
C PRO A 369 12.58 2.48 7.75
N ALA A 370 13.69 3.21 7.73
CA ALA A 370 13.67 4.62 8.09
C ALA A 370 12.60 5.40 7.33
N SER A 371 11.55 5.83 8.05
CA SER A 371 10.49 6.65 7.50
C SER A 371 11.18 7.83 6.80
N ALA A 372 10.83 8.05 5.55
CA ALA A 372 11.53 8.95 4.66
C ALA A 372 11.31 10.42 5.12
N THR A 373 12.00 10.86 6.19
CA THR A 373 12.10 12.26 6.65
C THR A 373 12.42 13.17 5.47
N GLY A 374 11.99 14.44 5.53
CA GLY A 374 11.83 15.41 4.41
C GLY A 374 12.93 15.55 3.34
N GLY A 375 14.02 14.79 3.43
CA GLY A 375 14.82 14.32 2.29
C GLY A 375 14.24 13.14 1.51
N GLY A 376 12.99 12.67 1.73
CA GLY A 376 12.44 11.48 1.06
C GLY A 376 12.47 11.53 -0.47
N LYS A 377 12.22 12.71 -1.06
CA LYS A 377 12.48 12.92 -2.50
C LYS A 377 13.96 12.86 -2.82
N LEU A 378 14.84 13.52 -2.06
CA LEU A 378 16.29 13.49 -2.32
C LEU A 378 16.92 12.11 -2.12
N ARG A 379 16.47 11.32 -1.14
CA ARG A 379 16.90 9.94 -0.90
C ARG A 379 16.34 9.00 -1.95
N TRP A 380 15.08 9.17 -2.35
CA TRP A 380 14.53 8.45 -3.50
C TRP A 380 15.29 8.82 -4.78
N TYR A 381 15.55 10.10 -5.04
CA TYR A 381 16.35 10.54 -6.19
C TYR A 381 17.79 10.05 -6.11
N ALA A 382 18.43 10.05 -4.93
CA ALA A 382 19.80 9.57 -4.77
C ALA A 382 19.88 8.04 -4.89
N ALA A 383 18.96 7.30 -4.28
CA ALA A 383 18.85 5.84 -4.42
C ALA A 383 18.53 5.48 -5.88
N ARG A 384 17.61 6.22 -6.50
CA ARG A 384 17.27 6.03 -7.91
C ARG A 384 18.46 6.35 -8.81
N LEU A 385 19.18 7.46 -8.60
CA LEU A 385 20.39 7.80 -9.36
C LEU A 385 21.49 6.74 -9.19
N ARG A 386 21.66 6.19 -7.98
CA ARG A 386 22.61 5.08 -7.73
C ARG A 386 22.22 3.79 -8.44
N ALA A 387 20.93 3.56 -8.65
CA ALA A 387 20.41 2.41 -9.39
C ALA A 387 20.44 2.59 -10.92
N MET A 388 20.73 3.79 -11.43
CA MET A 388 20.79 4.06 -12.88
C MET A 388 22.18 3.85 -13.44
N SER A 389 22.26 3.26 -14.63
CA SER A 389 23.49 3.28 -15.42
C SER A 389 23.76 4.70 -15.97
N LEU A 390 25.01 4.98 -16.35
CA LEU A 390 25.36 6.24 -17.02
C LEU A 390 24.54 6.47 -18.30
N GLY A 391 24.28 5.39 -19.05
CA GLY A 391 23.42 5.43 -20.24
C GLY A 391 21.99 5.87 -19.90
N GLU A 392 21.41 5.35 -18.82
CA GLU A 392 20.07 5.77 -18.39
C GLU A 392 20.04 7.25 -17.97
N ILE A 393 21.07 7.73 -17.26
CA ILE A 393 21.15 9.14 -16.85
C ILE A 393 21.19 10.04 -18.09
N ALA A 394 22.03 9.71 -19.08
CA ALA A 394 22.12 10.44 -20.34
C ALA A 394 20.77 10.42 -21.10
N TYR A 395 20.15 9.25 -21.22
CA TYR A 395 18.84 9.10 -21.84
C TYR A 395 17.77 9.96 -21.15
N ARG A 396 17.71 9.96 -19.81
CA ARG A 396 16.74 10.78 -19.06
C ARG A 396 17.01 12.28 -19.20
N ALA A 397 18.27 12.69 -19.29
CA ALA A 397 18.64 14.08 -19.56
C ALA A 397 18.17 14.50 -20.98
N GLN A 398 18.42 13.66 -21.99
CA GLN A 398 17.93 13.85 -23.35
C GLN A 398 16.40 13.96 -23.38
N ARG A 399 15.68 13.07 -22.68
CA ARG A 399 14.22 13.10 -22.57
C ARG A 399 13.70 14.37 -21.89
N ALA A 400 14.42 14.87 -20.88
CA ALA A 400 14.07 16.15 -20.25
C ALA A 400 14.24 17.34 -21.21
N VAL A 401 15.27 17.33 -22.07
CA VAL A 401 15.47 18.33 -23.13
C VAL A 401 14.38 18.21 -24.20
N GLN A 402 14.15 17.00 -24.72
CA GLN A 402 13.10 16.71 -25.70
C GLN A 402 11.75 17.23 -25.23
N LYS A 403 11.35 16.94 -23.99
CA LYS A 403 10.09 17.41 -23.41
C LYS A 403 9.99 18.94 -23.37
N ARG A 404 11.09 19.66 -23.16
CA ARG A 404 11.11 21.14 -23.21
C ARG A 404 10.90 21.64 -24.64
N LEU A 405 11.48 20.98 -25.64
CA LEU A 405 11.32 21.32 -27.05
C LEU A 405 9.90 21.00 -27.56
N GLU A 406 9.32 19.89 -27.13
CA GLU A 406 7.93 19.52 -27.46
C GLU A 406 6.89 20.47 -26.87
N ARG A 407 7.15 21.05 -25.69
CA ARG A 407 6.31 22.12 -25.12
C ARG A 407 6.36 23.42 -25.93
N ARG A 408 7.41 23.60 -26.72
CA ARG A 408 7.54 24.72 -27.68
C ARG A 408 7.01 24.36 -29.08
N GLY A 409 6.49 23.15 -29.27
CA GLY A 409 5.93 22.67 -30.54
C GLY A 409 6.94 22.10 -31.54
N TRP A 410 8.26 22.22 -31.30
CA TRP A 410 9.30 21.97 -32.32
C TRP A 410 9.47 20.51 -32.73
N LEU A 411 9.01 19.55 -31.91
CA LEU A 411 9.17 18.11 -32.15
C LEU A 411 7.82 17.39 -32.26
N THR A 412 6.76 18.16 -32.47
CA THR A 412 5.39 17.68 -32.59
C THR A 412 5.00 17.48 -34.06
N LEU A 413 3.94 16.70 -34.31
CA LEU A 413 3.41 16.43 -35.65
C LEU A 413 1.94 16.85 -35.73
N PRO A 414 1.62 18.17 -35.63
CA PRO A 414 0.24 18.64 -35.64
C PRO A 414 -0.46 18.33 -36.97
N GLN A 415 0.28 18.37 -38.09
CA GLN A 415 -0.17 17.91 -39.40
C GLN A 415 0.79 16.82 -39.90
N PRO A 416 0.35 15.55 -39.93
CA PRO A 416 1.15 14.48 -40.50
C PRO A 416 1.24 14.61 -42.04
N PRO A 417 2.31 14.07 -42.67
CA PRO A 417 2.40 14.03 -44.13
C PRO A 417 1.22 13.24 -44.71
N ALA A 418 0.75 13.62 -45.90
CA ALA A 418 -0.32 12.91 -46.59
C ALA A 418 0.08 11.44 -46.85
N PRO A 419 -0.85 10.48 -46.64
CA PRO A 419 -0.57 9.07 -46.90
C PRO A 419 -0.49 8.78 -48.40
N THR A 420 0.47 7.95 -48.81
CA THR A 420 0.47 7.32 -50.13
C THR A 420 -0.28 6.00 -50.03
N ILE A 421 -1.57 6.00 -50.36
CA ILE A 421 -2.40 4.79 -50.28
C ILE A 421 -1.93 3.77 -51.31
N VAL A 422 -1.43 2.64 -50.81
CA VAL A 422 -1.02 1.48 -51.62
C VAL A 422 -1.75 0.23 -51.12
N PRO A 423 -1.88 -0.83 -51.94
CA PRO A 423 -2.38 -2.11 -51.48
C PRO A 423 -1.55 -2.62 -50.30
N ALA A 424 -2.22 -3.03 -49.22
CA ALA A 424 -1.60 -3.61 -48.04
C ALA A 424 -2.02 -5.08 -47.90
N THR A 425 -1.10 -5.93 -47.44
CA THR A 425 -1.38 -7.35 -47.25
C THR A 425 -2.45 -7.55 -46.18
N THR A 426 -3.46 -8.35 -46.52
CA THR A 426 -4.48 -8.78 -45.54
C THR A 426 -3.90 -9.91 -44.70
N TRP A 427 -3.49 -9.60 -43.48
CA TRP A 427 -2.90 -10.57 -42.56
C TRP A 427 -3.93 -11.17 -41.62
N LEU A 428 -5.11 -10.57 -41.41
CA LEU A 428 -6.18 -11.19 -40.63
C LEU A 428 -6.94 -12.21 -41.51
N LYS A 429 -7.34 -13.36 -40.95
CA LYS A 429 -8.11 -14.37 -41.69
C LYS A 429 -9.56 -14.29 -41.25
N ILE A 430 -10.36 -13.50 -41.99
CA ILE A 430 -11.79 -13.38 -41.72
C ILE A 430 -12.42 -14.77 -41.89
N PRO A 431 -12.97 -15.37 -40.83
CA PRO A 431 -13.49 -16.72 -40.89
C PRO A 431 -14.79 -16.77 -41.71
N GLU A 432 -14.92 -17.80 -42.54
CA GLU A 432 -16.14 -18.09 -43.30
C GLU A 432 -17.14 -18.83 -42.40
N ASN A 433 -18.41 -18.42 -42.44
CA ASN A 433 -19.53 -19.07 -41.74
C ASN A 433 -19.40 -19.13 -40.20
N GLU A 434 -18.88 -18.08 -39.55
CA GLU A 434 -19.00 -17.94 -38.08
C GLU A 434 -20.46 -17.71 -37.66
N ASP A 435 -20.86 -18.30 -36.54
CA ASP A 435 -22.13 -18.02 -35.90
C ASP A 435 -22.14 -16.55 -35.38
N PRO A 436 -23.04 -15.69 -35.87
CA PRO A 436 -23.09 -14.29 -35.44
C PRO A 436 -23.52 -14.10 -33.98
N THR A 437 -24.11 -15.11 -33.33
CA THR A 437 -24.80 -14.98 -32.04
C THR A 437 -23.93 -14.36 -30.95
N VAL A 438 -22.71 -14.88 -30.73
CA VAL A 438 -21.82 -14.39 -29.66
C VAL A 438 -21.34 -12.95 -29.93
N TYR A 439 -21.10 -12.61 -31.20
CA TYR A 439 -20.63 -11.28 -31.59
C TYR A 439 -21.76 -10.23 -31.49
N THR A 440 -22.95 -10.59 -32.00
CA THR A 440 -24.12 -9.71 -31.98
C THR A 440 -24.61 -9.45 -30.56
N ALA A 441 -24.64 -10.46 -29.68
CA ALA A 441 -24.97 -10.28 -28.27
C ALA A 441 -24.00 -9.32 -27.56
N ALA A 442 -22.69 -9.50 -27.75
CA ALA A 442 -21.68 -8.61 -27.16
C ALA A 442 -21.74 -7.19 -27.76
N ALA A 443 -21.99 -7.08 -29.07
CA ALA A 443 -22.14 -5.79 -29.74
C ALA A 443 -23.41 -5.06 -29.31
N ASP A 444 -24.54 -5.76 -29.13
CA ASP A 444 -25.79 -5.20 -28.62
C ASP A 444 -25.61 -4.66 -27.19
N ALA A 445 -24.82 -5.33 -26.34
CA ALA A 445 -24.45 -4.81 -25.03
C ALA A 445 -23.63 -3.51 -25.13
N ILE A 446 -22.69 -3.42 -26.07
CA ILE A 446 -21.93 -2.18 -26.35
C ILE A 446 -22.86 -1.06 -26.83
N LEU A 447 -23.80 -1.35 -27.74
CA LEU A 447 -24.80 -0.40 -28.22
C LEU A 447 -25.72 0.08 -27.09
N ALA A 448 -26.00 -0.77 -26.09
CA ALA A 448 -26.72 -0.43 -24.88
C ALA A 448 -25.86 0.33 -23.84
N GLY A 449 -24.61 0.67 -24.17
CA GLY A 449 -23.71 1.44 -23.30
C GLY A 449 -22.98 0.60 -22.25
N THR A 450 -22.85 -0.72 -22.46
CA THR A 450 -22.12 -1.63 -21.59
C THR A 450 -20.86 -2.14 -22.28
N ILE A 451 -19.69 -1.72 -21.80
CA ILE A 451 -18.39 -2.10 -22.37
C ILE A 451 -17.59 -2.87 -21.31
N PRO A 452 -17.02 -4.05 -21.63
CA PRO A 452 -16.18 -4.74 -20.66
C PRO A 452 -14.81 -4.06 -20.48
N LEU A 453 -14.45 -3.73 -19.24
CA LEU A 453 -13.17 -3.13 -18.83
C LEU A 453 -12.50 -4.06 -17.80
N PHE A 454 -11.22 -4.41 -17.98
CA PHE A 454 -10.53 -5.39 -17.11
C PHE A 454 -11.30 -6.71 -16.96
N ASP A 455 -11.92 -7.15 -18.06
CA ASP A 455 -12.77 -8.35 -18.14
C ASP A 455 -14.11 -8.30 -17.38
N GLU A 456 -14.52 -7.12 -16.88
CA GLU A 456 -15.79 -6.92 -16.19
C GLU A 456 -16.75 -6.05 -17.01
N PRO A 457 -18.04 -6.44 -17.16
CA PRO A 457 -19.05 -5.60 -17.78
C PRO A 457 -19.19 -4.25 -17.05
N THR A 458 -18.95 -3.15 -17.75
CA THR A 458 -19.10 -1.79 -17.19
C THR A 458 -20.29 -1.08 -17.87
N PRO A 459 -21.47 -1.02 -17.20
CA PRO A 459 -22.66 -0.37 -17.76
C PRO A 459 -22.60 1.16 -17.66
N GLY A 460 -23.48 1.84 -18.39
CA GLY A 460 -23.71 3.29 -18.23
C GLY A 460 -22.71 4.20 -18.95
N LEU A 461 -21.90 3.68 -19.88
CA LEU A 461 -20.90 4.47 -20.60
C LEU A 461 -21.48 5.24 -21.79
N GLY A 462 -22.65 4.83 -22.29
CA GLY A 462 -23.30 5.42 -23.45
C GLY A 462 -22.75 4.94 -24.80
N GLN A 463 -23.39 5.41 -25.87
CA GLN A 463 -23.05 5.09 -27.27
C GLN A 463 -23.19 6.37 -28.11
N PRO A 464 -22.09 7.02 -28.53
CA PRO A 464 -20.70 6.72 -28.21
C PRO A 464 -20.35 7.05 -26.74
N PRO A 465 -19.33 6.38 -26.15
CA PRO A 465 -18.92 6.70 -24.79
C PRO A 465 -18.15 8.03 -24.70
N ASN A 466 -18.09 8.61 -23.50
CA ASN A 466 -17.17 9.71 -23.21
C ASN A 466 -15.76 9.15 -22.91
N PHE A 467 -14.85 9.35 -23.85
CA PHE A 467 -13.48 8.80 -23.82
C PHE A 467 -12.52 9.55 -22.88
N ASN A 468 -12.94 10.66 -22.29
CA ASN A 468 -12.17 11.41 -21.29
C ASN A 468 -12.74 11.30 -19.86
N ALA A 469 -13.96 10.77 -19.72
CA ALA A 469 -14.58 10.53 -18.43
C ALA A 469 -14.06 9.26 -17.77
N ASP A 470 -13.96 9.27 -16.45
CA ASP A 470 -13.70 8.06 -15.65
C ASP A 470 -14.90 7.10 -15.79
N PRO A 471 -14.71 5.90 -16.36
CA PRO A 471 -15.79 4.92 -16.50
C PRO A 471 -16.51 4.56 -15.19
N ALA A 472 -15.86 4.74 -14.04
CA ALA A 472 -16.47 4.42 -12.74
C ALA A 472 -17.32 5.55 -12.16
N THR A 473 -17.06 6.82 -12.49
CA THR A 473 -17.74 7.98 -11.86
C THR A 473 -18.45 8.89 -12.84
N GLY A 474 -18.11 8.82 -14.14
CA GLY A 474 -18.59 9.75 -15.17
C GLY A 474 -17.88 11.11 -15.15
N ASP A 475 -16.97 11.37 -14.20
CA ASP A 475 -16.27 12.65 -14.09
C ASP A 475 -15.16 12.76 -15.13
N GLU A 476 -14.81 13.98 -15.55
CA GLU A 476 -13.64 14.26 -16.38
C GLU A 476 -12.49 14.85 -15.53
N PRO A 477 -11.72 14.04 -14.78
CA PRO A 477 -10.70 14.52 -13.83
C PRO A 477 -9.52 15.26 -14.51
N PHE A 478 -9.50 15.26 -15.85
CA PHE A 478 -8.45 15.81 -16.72
C PHE A 478 -8.92 16.94 -17.66
N ALA A 479 -10.18 17.39 -17.58
CA ALA A 479 -10.73 18.44 -18.45
C ALA A 479 -9.94 19.77 -18.42
N ALA A 480 -9.22 20.07 -17.33
CA ALA A 480 -8.53 21.35 -17.11
C ALA A 480 -7.03 21.41 -17.53
N GLY A 481 -6.55 20.59 -18.47
CA GLY A 481 -5.15 20.72 -18.93
C GLY A 481 -4.75 19.91 -20.17
N GLY A 482 -3.90 20.51 -21.03
CA GLY A 482 -3.26 19.81 -22.15
C GLY A 482 -2.34 18.65 -21.70
N ALA A 483 -2.02 17.71 -22.60
CA ALA A 483 -1.38 16.41 -22.27
C ALA A 483 0.01 16.48 -21.59
N ASP A 484 0.56 17.68 -21.39
CA ASP A 484 1.91 17.91 -20.89
C ASP A 484 1.98 18.32 -19.41
N ARG A 485 0.83 18.57 -18.78
CA ARG A 485 0.76 18.79 -17.32
C ARG A 485 0.89 17.43 -16.64
N LYS A 486 1.93 17.26 -15.82
CA LYS A 486 2.10 16.07 -14.97
C LYS A 486 0.82 15.87 -14.17
N HIS A 487 -0.05 14.98 -14.62
CA HIS A 487 -1.12 14.43 -13.81
C HIS A 487 -0.43 13.66 -12.71
N SER A 488 -0.32 14.31 -11.54
CA SER A 488 0.52 13.83 -10.47
C SER A 488 -0.01 12.49 -9.98
N HIS A 489 0.79 11.43 -10.11
CA HIS A 489 0.59 10.13 -9.44
C HIS A 489 0.52 10.23 -7.90
N SER A 490 0.58 11.44 -7.34
CA SER A 490 0.39 11.70 -5.91
C SER A 490 -1.08 11.73 -5.49
N ASN A 491 -2.04 11.76 -6.43
CA ASN A 491 -3.45 11.58 -6.12
C ASN A 491 -3.88 10.16 -6.57
N PRO A 492 -4.11 9.23 -5.62
CA PRO A 492 -4.55 7.87 -5.90
C PRO A 492 -5.79 7.76 -6.77
N GLU A 493 -6.83 8.55 -6.49
CA GLU A 493 -8.10 8.52 -7.21
C GLU A 493 -7.90 8.93 -8.67
N LYS A 494 -7.17 10.01 -8.92
CA LYS A 494 -6.83 10.42 -10.29
C LYS A 494 -5.99 9.37 -11.02
N SER A 495 -5.13 8.65 -10.32
CA SER A 495 -4.32 7.58 -10.92
C SER A 495 -5.18 6.37 -11.32
N ARG A 496 -6.12 5.96 -10.45
CA ARG A 496 -7.10 4.90 -10.74
C ARG A 496 -8.02 5.29 -11.90
N ALA A 497 -8.56 6.51 -11.90
CA ALA A 497 -9.37 7.05 -12.98
C ALA A 497 -8.64 7.01 -14.32
N LYS A 498 -7.36 7.42 -14.33
CA LYS A 498 -6.52 7.39 -15.53
C LYS A 498 -6.37 5.98 -16.10
N ARG A 499 -6.19 4.97 -15.25
CA ARG A 499 -6.04 3.57 -15.67
C ARG A 499 -7.32 3.04 -16.31
N ARG A 500 -8.49 3.33 -15.73
CA ARG A 500 -9.79 2.99 -16.34
C ARG A 500 -10.04 3.71 -17.66
N ILE A 501 -9.69 4.99 -17.75
CA ILE A 501 -9.77 5.76 -19.00
C ILE A 501 -8.90 5.11 -20.07
N TRP A 502 -7.66 4.75 -19.75
CA TRP A 502 -6.77 4.05 -20.68
C TRP A 502 -7.33 2.72 -21.14
N GLU A 503 -7.88 1.91 -20.24
CA GLU A 503 -8.49 0.61 -20.59
C GLU A 503 -9.63 0.75 -21.60
N LEU A 504 -10.57 1.69 -21.38
CA LEU A 504 -11.62 1.99 -22.36
C LEU A 504 -11.02 2.37 -23.72
N ASN A 505 -9.96 3.15 -23.68
CA ASN A 505 -9.27 3.72 -24.82
C ASN A 505 -8.26 2.77 -25.51
N ARG A 506 -8.10 1.54 -25.03
CA ARG A 506 -7.46 0.45 -25.79
C ARG A 506 -8.31 0.00 -26.97
N HIS A 507 -9.61 0.35 -26.96
CA HIS A 507 -10.58 0.09 -28.02
C HIS A 507 -10.76 -1.40 -28.36
N LEU A 508 -10.64 -2.29 -27.37
CA LEU A 508 -10.94 -3.71 -27.53
C LEU A 508 -12.39 -3.92 -28.05
N HIS A 509 -13.33 -3.10 -27.59
CA HIS A 509 -14.74 -3.15 -28.00
C HIS A 509 -14.97 -2.72 -29.45
N TRP A 510 -14.08 -1.94 -30.07
CA TRP A 510 -14.18 -1.62 -31.50
C TRP A 510 -13.97 -2.87 -32.35
N VAL A 511 -13.11 -3.79 -31.90
CA VAL A 511 -12.91 -5.08 -32.56
C VAL A 511 -14.21 -5.88 -32.55
N THR A 512 -14.91 -5.94 -31.42
CA THR A 512 -16.21 -6.62 -31.28
C THR A 512 -17.26 -6.04 -32.22
N LEU A 513 -17.41 -4.71 -32.28
CA LEU A 513 -18.35 -4.06 -33.21
C LEU A 513 -18.02 -4.37 -34.68
N ALA A 514 -16.75 -4.34 -35.04
CA ALA A 514 -16.28 -4.66 -36.39
C ALA A 514 -16.55 -6.13 -36.74
N GLN A 515 -16.27 -7.07 -35.81
CA GLN A 515 -16.55 -8.48 -35.99
C GLN A 515 -18.06 -8.73 -36.16
N ALA A 516 -18.89 -8.16 -35.28
CA ALA A 516 -20.35 -8.31 -35.32
C ALA A 516 -20.93 -7.84 -36.65
N TRP A 517 -20.52 -6.67 -37.15
CA TRP A 517 -20.89 -6.22 -38.49
C TRP A 517 -20.43 -7.20 -39.58
N ARG A 518 -19.16 -7.65 -39.51
CA ARG A 518 -18.58 -8.49 -40.56
C ARG A 518 -19.27 -9.85 -40.69
N VAL A 519 -19.65 -10.45 -39.58
CA VAL A 519 -20.29 -11.79 -39.55
C VAL A 519 -21.81 -11.73 -39.77
N SER A 520 -22.49 -10.69 -39.29
CA SER A 520 -23.95 -10.56 -39.41
C SER A 520 -24.43 -9.79 -40.65
N GLY A 521 -23.59 -8.88 -41.17
CA GLY A 521 -23.99 -7.89 -42.17
C GLY A 521 -24.84 -6.73 -41.63
N ASP A 522 -25.16 -6.70 -40.32
CA ASP A 522 -25.99 -5.65 -39.74
C ASP A 522 -25.22 -4.32 -39.65
N LYS A 523 -25.69 -3.33 -40.40
CA LYS A 523 -25.05 -2.01 -40.51
C LYS A 523 -25.09 -1.22 -39.20
N ARG A 524 -25.97 -1.53 -38.24
CA ARG A 524 -26.03 -0.85 -36.94
C ARG A 524 -24.68 -0.90 -36.22
N TYR A 525 -24.01 -2.06 -36.22
CA TYR A 525 -22.73 -2.23 -35.54
C TYR A 525 -21.60 -1.45 -36.22
N ARG A 526 -21.59 -1.41 -37.56
CA ARG A 526 -20.65 -0.59 -38.33
C ARG A 526 -20.90 0.90 -38.08
N ASP A 527 -22.14 1.34 -38.12
CA ASP A 527 -22.48 2.75 -37.97
C ASP A 527 -22.15 3.24 -36.56
N ALA A 528 -22.43 2.41 -35.54
CA ALA A 528 -22.00 2.63 -34.15
C ALA A 528 -20.48 2.72 -34.01
N LEU A 529 -19.72 1.84 -34.69
CA LEU A 529 -18.25 1.89 -34.70
C LEU A 529 -17.73 3.19 -35.34
N LEU A 530 -18.27 3.58 -36.49
CA LEU A 530 -17.85 4.81 -37.19
C LEU A 530 -18.20 6.07 -36.39
N GLU A 531 -19.32 6.07 -35.68
CA GLU A 531 -19.71 7.13 -34.75
C GLU A 531 -18.73 7.22 -33.58
N GLN A 532 -18.39 6.09 -32.94
CA GLN A 532 -17.39 6.06 -31.88
C GLN A 532 -16.00 6.54 -32.35
N MET A 533 -15.59 6.18 -33.57
CA MET A 533 -14.33 6.66 -34.16
C MET A 533 -14.32 8.18 -34.31
N ARG A 534 -15.40 8.77 -34.83
CA ARG A 534 -15.54 10.24 -34.95
C ARG A 534 -15.51 10.90 -33.57
N ALA A 535 -16.33 10.40 -32.64
CA ALA A 535 -16.41 10.92 -31.29
C ALA A 535 -15.05 10.87 -30.57
N TRP A 536 -14.29 9.79 -30.72
CA TRP A 536 -12.94 9.69 -30.15
C TRP A 536 -11.99 10.74 -30.75
N LEU A 537 -11.99 10.91 -32.07
CA LEU A 537 -11.14 11.89 -32.75
C LEU A 537 -11.50 13.34 -32.36
N ASP A 538 -12.77 13.61 -32.08
CA ASP A 538 -13.25 14.92 -31.60
C ASP A 538 -12.88 15.17 -30.13
N GLN A 539 -13.06 14.15 -29.27
CA GLN A 539 -12.82 14.24 -27.83
C GLN A 539 -11.34 14.16 -27.46
N CYS A 540 -10.51 13.46 -28.25
CA CYS A 540 -9.12 13.14 -27.93
C CYS A 540 -8.13 13.73 -28.94
N PRO A 541 -8.15 15.05 -29.23
CA PRO A 541 -7.26 15.64 -30.22
C PRO A 541 -5.80 15.47 -29.82
N TYR A 542 -4.91 15.45 -30.82
CA TYR A 542 -3.48 15.20 -30.67
C TYR A 542 -2.87 15.98 -29.48
N ARG A 543 -2.22 15.25 -28.56
CA ARG A 543 -1.59 15.77 -27.33
C ARG A 543 -2.54 16.50 -26.38
N THR A 544 -3.79 16.05 -26.29
CA THR A 544 -4.75 16.54 -25.30
C THR A 544 -5.28 15.39 -24.44
N GLY A 545 -5.36 15.60 -23.12
CA GLY A 545 -5.92 14.60 -22.21
C GLY A 545 -5.03 13.38 -21.93
N PRO A 546 -5.54 12.42 -21.14
CA PRO A 546 -4.78 11.26 -20.65
C PRO A 546 -4.42 10.26 -21.76
N ASN A 547 -5.20 10.20 -22.84
CA ASN A 547 -5.02 9.28 -23.96
C ASN A 547 -3.70 9.47 -24.72
N TRP A 548 -3.07 10.64 -24.58
CA TRP A 548 -1.79 10.95 -25.19
C TRP A 548 -0.58 10.90 -24.24
N THR A 549 -0.70 10.22 -23.10
CA THR A 549 0.31 10.25 -22.02
C THR A 549 1.08 8.95 -21.78
N SER A 550 0.70 7.84 -22.43
CA SER A 550 1.38 6.55 -22.32
C SER A 550 1.61 5.96 -23.72
N PRO A 551 2.88 5.77 -24.15
CA PRO A 551 3.18 5.12 -25.42
C PRO A 551 2.71 3.67 -25.49
N LEU A 552 2.79 2.90 -24.39
CA LEU A 552 2.24 1.54 -24.32
C LEU A 552 0.76 1.50 -24.71
N GLU A 553 -0.05 2.41 -24.16
CA GLU A 553 -1.49 2.47 -24.45
C GLU A 553 -1.78 2.85 -25.90
N MET A 554 -0.91 3.66 -26.53
CA MET A 554 -0.98 3.92 -27.97
C MET A 554 -0.58 2.69 -28.79
N GLY A 555 0.42 1.93 -28.34
CA GLY A 555 0.83 0.68 -29.00
C GLY A 555 -0.30 -0.34 -29.03
N VAL A 556 -0.95 -0.58 -27.88
CA VAL A 556 -2.15 -1.42 -27.77
C VAL A 556 -3.27 -0.90 -28.67
N ARG A 557 -3.54 0.41 -28.66
CA ARG A 557 -4.57 1.03 -29.50
C ARG A 557 -4.30 0.82 -30.99
N LEU A 558 -3.05 0.98 -31.43
CA LEU A 558 -2.65 0.76 -32.83
C LEU A 558 -2.84 -0.69 -33.27
N ILE A 559 -2.58 -1.68 -32.41
CA ILE A 559 -2.86 -3.09 -32.69
C ILE A 559 -4.36 -3.30 -32.92
N ASN A 560 -5.20 -2.79 -32.03
CA ASN A 560 -6.65 -2.96 -32.13
C ASN A 560 -7.23 -2.18 -33.32
N TRP A 561 -6.72 -0.99 -33.60
CA TRP A 561 -7.08 -0.23 -34.81
C TRP A 561 -6.68 -0.95 -36.09
N ALA A 562 -5.53 -1.63 -36.10
CA ALA A 562 -5.08 -2.41 -37.25
C ALA A 562 -5.99 -3.63 -37.48
N LEU A 563 -6.43 -4.31 -36.42
CA LEU A 563 -7.44 -5.38 -36.50
C LEU A 563 -8.74 -4.86 -37.10
N VAL A 564 -9.28 -3.76 -36.55
CA VAL A 564 -10.53 -3.14 -37.06
C VAL A 564 -10.38 -2.72 -38.52
N TRP A 565 -9.26 -2.11 -38.89
CA TRP A 565 -8.95 -1.71 -40.26
C TRP A 565 -8.97 -2.89 -41.24
N GLN A 566 -8.39 -4.03 -40.84
CA GLN A 566 -8.40 -5.26 -41.63
C GLN A 566 -9.82 -5.84 -41.77
N ILE A 567 -10.63 -5.80 -40.70
CA ILE A 567 -12.02 -6.28 -40.71
C ILE A 567 -12.91 -5.42 -41.62
N LEU A 568 -12.72 -4.09 -41.60
CA LEU A 568 -13.46 -3.15 -42.45
C LEU A 568 -13.14 -3.29 -43.94
N GLY A 569 -11.96 -3.83 -44.30
CA GLY A 569 -11.49 -3.94 -45.69
C GLY A 569 -10.48 -2.86 -46.10
N GLY A 570 -9.85 -2.18 -45.13
CA GLY A 570 -8.75 -1.25 -45.36
C GLY A 570 -9.16 0.09 -46.00
N PRO A 571 -8.27 0.74 -46.78
CA PRO A 571 -8.47 2.12 -47.26
C PRO A 571 -9.59 2.27 -48.28
N HIS A 572 -10.02 1.15 -48.88
CA HIS A 572 -11.05 1.09 -49.91
C HIS A 572 -12.40 0.60 -49.39
N ALA A 573 -12.53 0.34 -48.09
CA ALA A 573 -13.79 -0.07 -47.47
C ALA A 573 -14.94 0.88 -47.85
N ASP A 574 -16.13 0.33 -48.11
CA ASP A 574 -17.31 1.10 -48.54
C ASP A 574 -17.66 2.23 -47.56
N CYS A 575 -17.42 2.02 -46.25
CA CYS A 575 -17.66 3.03 -45.22
C CYS A 575 -16.74 4.26 -45.31
N PHE A 576 -15.63 4.18 -46.05
CA PHE A 576 -14.72 5.28 -46.29
C PHE A 576 -14.93 5.96 -47.65
N GLN A 577 -15.95 5.54 -48.40
CA GLN A 577 -16.34 6.19 -49.65
C GLN A 577 -17.25 7.40 -49.39
N GLY A 578 -17.22 8.39 -50.29
CA GLY A 578 -17.97 9.65 -50.15
C GLY A 578 -17.32 10.66 -49.18
N GLY A 579 -17.81 11.91 -49.16
CA GLY A 579 -17.16 13.02 -48.47
C GLY A 579 -16.91 12.79 -46.97
N LEU A 580 -17.94 12.42 -46.20
CA LEU A 580 -17.82 12.16 -44.75
C LEU A 580 -16.99 10.91 -44.43
N GLY A 581 -17.07 9.88 -45.28
CA GLY A 581 -16.28 8.65 -45.12
C GLY A 581 -14.79 8.89 -45.36
N GLN A 582 -14.47 9.65 -46.42
CA GLN A 582 -13.10 10.05 -46.75
C GLN A 582 -12.50 10.95 -45.67
N GLU A 583 -13.27 11.92 -45.16
CA GLU A 583 -12.84 12.77 -44.05
C GLU A 583 -12.49 11.93 -42.81
N LEU A 584 -13.36 11.00 -42.41
CA LEU A 584 -13.09 10.11 -41.28
C LEU A 584 -11.84 9.27 -41.52
N ARG A 585 -11.69 8.67 -42.71
CA ARG A 585 -10.51 7.88 -43.07
C ARG A 585 -9.23 8.70 -42.94
N ASP A 586 -9.22 9.90 -43.50
CA ASP A 586 -8.03 10.75 -43.52
C ASP A 586 -7.67 11.24 -42.10
N ARG A 587 -8.68 11.55 -41.27
CA ARG A 587 -8.48 11.86 -39.84
C ARG A 587 -7.95 10.66 -39.04
N LEU A 588 -8.45 9.44 -39.31
CA LEU A 588 -7.94 8.22 -38.69
C LEU A 588 -6.48 7.96 -39.06
N LEU A 589 -6.14 8.07 -40.34
CA LEU A 589 -4.76 7.91 -40.83
C LEU A 589 -3.83 8.98 -40.25
N ALA A 590 -4.29 10.22 -40.11
CA ALA A 590 -3.54 11.26 -39.42
C ALA A 590 -3.27 10.89 -37.95
N ALA A 591 -4.28 10.39 -37.23
CA ALA A 591 -4.13 9.96 -35.83
C ALA A 591 -3.21 8.74 -35.69
N VAL A 592 -3.24 7.78 -36.63
CA VAL A 592 -2.29 6.65 -36.69
C VAL A 592 -0.85 7.16 -36.76
N MET A 593 -0.55 8.03 -37.72
CA MET A 593 0.80 8.56 -37.90
C MET A 593 1.25 9.40 -36.69
N GLN A 594 0.35 10.15 -36.07
CA GLN A 594 0.62 10.90 -34.84
C GLN A 594 0.95 10.01 -33.64
N GLN A 595 0.20 8.92 -33.45
CA GLN A 595 0.48 7.93 -32.40
C GLN A 595 1.83 7.25 -32.64
N ALA A 596 2.08 6.76 -33.86
CA ALA A 596 3.36 6.13 -34.19
C ALA A 596 4.55 7.09 -34.00
N HIS A 597 4.42 8.34 -34.47
CA HIS A 597 5.42 9.38 -34.24
C HIS A 597 5.66 9.64 -32.74
N TYR A 598 4.58 9.67 -31.94
CA TYR A 598 4.72 9.85 -30.50
C TYR A 598 5.47 8.67 -29.87
N ILE A 599 5.06 7.43 -30.15
CA ILE A 599 5.69 6.21 -29.60
C ILE A 599 7.18 6.19 -29.96
N GLN A 600 7.54 6.34 -31.23
CA GLN A 600 8.94 6.30 -31.68
C GLN A 600 9.83 7.29 -30.93
N ARG A 601 9.27 8.44 -30.56
CA ARG A 601 9.97 9.49 -29.82
C ARG A 601 9.95 9.29 -28.31
N HIS A 602 9.11 8.39 -27.80
CA HIS A 602 8.83 8.22 -26.38
C HIS A 602 9.07 6.81 -25.85
N LEU A 603 9.68 5.92 -26.64
CA LEU A 603 10.02 4.55 -26.27
C LEU A 603 10.57 4.46 -24.84
N SER A 604 9.95 3.64 -24.02
CA SER A 604 10.29 3.43 -22.62
C SER A 604 11.59 2.61 -22.56
N ARG A 605 12.71 3.25 -22.21
CA ARG A 605 14.04 2.59 -22.19
C ARG A 605 14.61 2.45 -20.78
N HIS A 606 15.59 1.56 -20.64
CA HIS A 606 16.32 1.27 -19.40
C HIS A 606 15.38 0.75 -18.29
N THR A 607 15.42 1.32 -17.09
CA THR A 607 14.52 0.93 -15.98
C THR A 607 13.03 1.25 -16.20
N SER A 608 12.63 1.65 -17.40
CA SER A 608 11.22 1.71 -17.79
C SER A 608 10.91 0.81 -18.98
N ALA A 609 11.85 -0.04 -19.41
CA ALA A 609 11.69 -0.89 -20.58
C ALA A 609 10.55 -1.88 -20.38
N ASN A 610 10.75 -2.91 -19.55
CA ASN A 610 9.72 -3.88 -19.12
C ASN A 610 8.66 -4.24 -20.19
N ASN A 611 7.45 -4.60 -19.79
CA ASN A 611 6.33 -4.82 -20.71
C ASN A 611 5.99 -3.59 -21.58
N HIS A 612 6.31 -2.37 -21.12
CA HIS A 612 6.01 -1.14 -21.84
C HIS A 612 6.69 -1.08 -23.21
N LEU A 613 8.01 -1.29 -23.25
CA LEU A 613 8.80 -1.23 -24.48
C LEU A 613 8.36 -2.31 -25.47
N ILE A 614 8.06 -3.51 -24.99
CA ILE A 614 7.60 -4.61 -25.83
C ILE A 614 6.27 -4.22 -26.51
N GLY A 615 5.29 -3.72 -25.76
CA GLY A 615 4.00 -3.30 -26.31
C GLY A 615 4.09 -2.09 -27.24
N GLU A 616 4.98 -1.15 -26.93
CA GLU A 616 5.28 0.02 -27.79
C GLU A 616 5.85 -0.39 -29.15
N LEU A 617 6.85 -1.27 -29.15
CA LEU A 617 7.50 -1.76 -30.37
C LEU A 617 6.55 -2.67 -31.17
N ALA A 618 5.80 -3.55 -30.51
CA ALA A 618 4.80 -4.39 -31.17
C ALA A 618 3.73 -3.54 -31.86
N GLY A 619 3.24 -2.51 -31.20
CA GLY A 619 2.29 -1.56 -31.80
C GLY A 619 2.85 -0.81 -33.00
N LEU A 620 4.11 -0.35 -32.95
CA LEU A 620 4.77 0.28 -34.09
C LEU A 620 4.96 -0.68 -35.26
N TYR A 621 5.38 -1.92 -34.98
CA TYR A 621 5.58 -2.95 -35.99
C TYR A 621 4.25 -3.31 -36.69
N VAL A 622 3.20 -3.60 -35.91
CA VAL A 622 1.88 -3.91 -36.48
C VAL A 622 1.33 -2.74 -37.28
N ALA A 623 1.52 -1.50 -36.81
CA ALA A 623 1.10 -0.31 -37.53
C ALA A 623 1.83 -0.14 -38.87
N SER A 624 3.12 -0.44 -38.96
CA SER A 624 3.89 -0.32 -40.21
C SER A 624 3.42 -1.30 -41.29
N ARG A 625 2.91 -2.47 -40.89
CA ARG A 625 2.37 -3.48 -41.80
C ARG A 625 0.91 -3.21 -42.17
N ALA A 626 0.12 -2.67 -41.25
CA ALA A 626 -1.28 -2.32 -41.51
C ALA A 626 -1.45 -1.05 -42.36
N TRP A 627 -0.54 -0.08 -42.20
CA TRP A 627 -0.57 1.21 -42.92
C TRP A 627 0.80 1.52 -43.57
N PRO A 628 1.19 0.82 -44.64
CA PRO A 628 2.47 1.02 -45.34
C PRO A 628 2.49 2.29 -46.21
N TYR A 629 1.85 3.38 -45.75
CA TYR A 629 1.59 4.59 -46.53
C TYR A 629 2.64 5.68 -46.35
N TRP A 630 3.57 5.49 -45.41
CA TRP A 630 4.64 6.43 -45.10
C TRP A 630 5.99 5.73 -45.02
N PRO A 631 7.03 6.20 -45.75
CA PRO A 631 8.38 5.66 -45.64
C PRO A 631 8.95 5.74 -44.22
N ALA A 632 8.58 6.77 -43.46
CA ALA A 632 9.00 6.93 -42.07
C ALA A 632 8.44 5.83 -41.17
N LEU A 633 7.14 5.49 -41.31
CA LEU A 633 6.49 4.44 -40.53
C LEU A 633 7.04 3.06 -40.90
N ALA A 634 7.32 2.81 -42.18
CA ALA A 634 7.98 1.58 -42.63
C ALA A 634 9.34 1.41 -41.92
N ARG A 635 10.19 2.45 -41.93
CA ARG A 635 11.50 2.43 -41.24
C ARG A 635 11.36 2.21 -39.72
N TRP A 636 10.42 2.90 -39.07
CA TRP A 636 10.18 2.67 -37.63
C TRP A 636 9.69 1.26 -37.34
N GLY A 637 8.95 0.64 -38.27
CA GLY A 637 8.59 -0.76 -38.21
C GLY A 637 9.79 -1.71 -38.29
N GLU A 638 10.75 -1.44 -39.19
CA GLU A 638 12.00 -2.20 -39.27
C GLU A 638 12.83 -2.07 -37.99
N ASP A 639 12.97 -0.84 -37.47
CA ASP A 639 13.65 -0.58 -36.19
C ASP A 639 12.95 -1.34 -35.05
N ALA A 640 11.61 -1.33 -35.02
CA ALA A 640 10.82 -2.03 -34.02
C ALA A 640 10.95 -3.55 -34.12
N LYS A 641 10.96 -4.12 -35.33
CA LYS A 641 11.21 -5.56 -35.53
C LYS A 641 12.59 -5.96 -35.05
N TRP A 642 13.62 -5.20 -35.42
CA TRP A 642 14.98 -5.46 -34.98
C TRP A 642 15.05 -5.43 -33.44
N GLU A 643 14.49 -4.40 -32.81
CA GLU A 643 14.53 -4.27 -31.36
C GLU A 643 13.67 -5.33 -30.65
N LEU A 644 12.53 -5.76 -31.20
CA LEU A 644 11.74 -6.87 -30.66
C LEU A 644 12.51 -8.21 -30.65
N ASN A 645 13.35 -8.46 -31.68
CA ASN A 645 14.26 -9.63 -31.68
C ASN A 645 15.27 -9.55 -30.53
N GLU A 646 15.74 -8.35 -30.16
CA GLU A 646 16.64 -8.19 -29.02
C GLU A 646 15.89 -8.27 -27.68
N GLN A 647 14.73 -7.61 -27.57
CA GLN A 647 13.97 -7.52 -26.32
C GLN A 647 13.47 -8.88 -25.84
N ILE A 648 13.08 -9.79 -26.74
CA ILE A 648 12.67 -11.14 -26.32
C ILE A 648 13.83 -11.91 -25.67
N HIS A 649 15.09 -11.63 -26.04
CA HIS A 649 16.26 -12.25 -25.41
C HIS A 649 16.69 -11.56 -24.12
N LEU A 650 16.47 -10.25 -24.02
CA LEU A 650 16.83 -9.45 -22.85
C LEU A 650 15.80 -9.56 -21.70
N GLN A 651 14.53 -9.77 -22.03
CA GLN A 651 13.42 -9.70 -21.09
C GLN A 651 12.75 -11.06 -20.82
N VAL A 652 13.22 -12.13 -21.47
CA VAL A 652 12.76 -13.50 -21.23
C VAL A 652 13.98 -14.38 -21.04
N HIS A 653 14.04 -15.15 -19.96
CA HIS A 653 15.08 -16.13 -19.70
C HIS A 653 15.08 -17.28 -20.70
N VAL A 654 16.20 -18.00 -20.80
CA VAL A 654 16.42 -19.08 -21.80
C VAL A 654 15.49 -20.28 -21.62
N ASP A 655 14.89 -20.40 -20.45
CA ASP A 655 13.90 -21.42 -20.09
C ASP A 655 12.44 -20.96 -20.34
N GLY A 656 12.22 -19.70 -20.71
CA GLY A 656 10.92 -19.14 -21.08
C GLY A 656 10.33 -18.16 -20.07
N VAL A 657 10.94 -18.00 -18.89
CA VAL A 657 10.39 -17.16 -17.82
C VAL A 657 10.65 -15.68 -18.10
N GLY A 658 9.64 -14.82 -18.01
CA GLY A 658 9.78 -13.38 -18.16
C GLY A 658 10.57 -12.77 -17.00
N CYS A 659 11.56 -11.92 -17.31
CA CYS A 659 12.45 -11.36 -16.31
C CYS A 659 11.75 -10.42 -15.31
N GLU A 660 10.50 -10.00 -15.56
CA GLU A 660 9.71 -9.22 -14.61
C GLU A 660 9.24 -10.02 -13.40
N GLN A 661 9.26 -11.36 -13.49
CA GLN A 661 8.90 -12.28 -12.42
C GLN A 661 7.44 -12.10 -11.97
N THR A 662 6.56 -12.06 -12.97
CA THR A 662 5.12 -11.89 -12.83
C THR A 662 4.39 -12.76 -13.85
N LEU A 663 3.46 -13.61 -13.42
CA LEU A 663 2.76 -14.50 -14.35
C LEU A 663 1.70 -13.81 -15.21
N ASP A 664 1.07 -12.75 -14.70
CA ASP A 664 0.10 -11.99 -15.49
C ASP A 664 0.79 -11.26 -16.65
N TYR A 665 1.90 -10.54 -16.39
CA TYR A 665 2.64 -9.89 -17.47
C TYR A 665 3.34 -10.87 -18.40
N GLN A 666 3.68 -12.09 -17.96
CA GLN A 666 4.16 -13.14 -18.86
C GLN A 666 3.15 -13.38 -20.00
N GLY A 667 1.85 -13.48 -19.67
CA GLY A 667 0.78 -13.56 -20.65
C GLY A 667 0.70 -12.31 -21.52
N PHE A 668 0.68 -11.13 -20.90
CA PHE A 668 0.55 -9.85 -21.61
C PHE A 668 1.67 -9.60 -22.63
N ILE A 669 2.94 -9.87 -22.29
CA ILE A 669 4.05 -9.72 -23.23
C ILE A 669 4.06 -10.83 -24.31
N ALA A 670 3.57 -12.03 -23.98
CA ALA A 670 3.42 -13.10 -24.95
C ALA A 670 2.41 -12.72 -26.05
N GLU A 671 1.31 -12.03 -25.72
CA GLU A 671 0.36 -11.53 -26.71
C GLU A 671 1.01 -10.56 -27.71
N PHE A 672 1.84 -9.62 -27.22
CA PHE A 672 2.57 -8.68 -28.09
C PHE A 672 3.56 -9.38 -29.02
N PHE A 673 4.34 -10.32 -28.51
CA PHE A 673 5.28 -11.06 -29.36
C PHE A 673 4.55 -11.93 -30.39
N LEU A 674 3.46 -12.58 -29.98
CA LEU A 674 2.68 -13.46 -30.82
C LEU A 674 1.99 -12.71 -31.96
N ILE A 675 1.34 -11.57 -31.68
CA ILE A 675 0.69 -10.80 -32.74
C ILE A 675 1.73 -10.25 -33.74
N ALA A 676 2.90 -9.80 -33.27
CA ALA A 676 3.98 -9.36 -34.15
C ALA A 676 4.48 -10.51 -35.02
N ALA A 677 4.72 -11.70 -34.46
CA ALA A 677 5.13 -12.88 -35.22
C ALA A 677 4.09 -13.30 -36.27
N LEU A 678 2.80 -13.32 -35.92
CA LEU A 678 1.72 -13.68 -36.82
C LEU A 678 1.58 -12.68 -37.98
N VAL A 679 1.68 -11.38 -37.70
CA VAL A 679 1.68 -10.34 -38.73
C VAL A 679 2.88 -10.50 -39.64
N GLY A 680 4.09 -10.62 -39.08
CA GLY A 680 5.32 -10.77 -39.87
C GLY A 680 5.32 -12.00 -40.76
N ALA A 681 4.87 -13.15 -40.25
CA ALA A 681 4.74 -14.38 -41.03
C ALA A 681 3.78 -14.25 -42.23
N ARG A 682 2.81 -13.33 -42.17
CA ARG A 682 1.79 -13.14 -43.23
C ARG A 682 2.07 -11.99 -44.16
N THR A 683 3.03 -11.15 -43.82
CA THR A 683 3.50 -10.06 -44.68
C THR A 683 4.89 -10.36 -45.25
N ASP A 684 5.25 -11.64 -45.36
CA ASP A 684 6.56 -12.12 -45.84
C ASP A 684 7.76 -11.48 -45.13
N ASP A 685 7.57 -11.16 -43.85
CA ASP A 685 8.53 -10.47 -42.99
C ASP A 685 8.66 -11.21 -41.65
N ALA A 686 8.84 -12.53 -41.69
CA ALA A 686 8.92 -13.37 -40.50
C ALA A 686 10.05 -12.96 -39.55
N PHE A 687 9.81 -13.09 -38.24
CA PHE A 687 10.83 -12.95 -37.20
C PHE A 687 11.83 -14.11 -37.25
N ASN A 688 13.00 -13.94 -36.65
CA ASN A 688 14.04 -14.97 -36.71
C ASN A 688 13.66 -16.23 -35.88
N ALA A 689 14.38 -17.32 -36.08
CA ALA A 689 14.12 -18.58 -35.39
C ALA A 689 14.32 -18.49 -33.86
N ALA A 690 15.24 -17.63 -33.40
CA ALA A 690 15.52 -17.44 -31.98
C ALA A 690 14.34 -16.78 -31.25
N TYR A 691 13.67 -15.82 -31.89
CA TYR A 691 12.43 -15.22 -31.43
C TYR A 691 11.33 -16.26 -31.27
N SER A 692 11.11 -17.06 -32.32
CA SER A 692 10.08 -18.11 -32.33
C SER A 692 10.34 -19.16 -31.24
N SER A 693 11.59 -19.60 -31.07
CA SER A 693 11.97 -20.56 -30.03
C SER A 693 11.81 -20.00 -28.62
N ARG A 694 12.12 -18.71 -28.39
CA ARG A 694 11.91 -18.08 -27.08
C ARG A 694 10.41 -17.96 -26.76
N MET A 695 9.59 -17.57 -27.74
CA MET A 695 8.14 -17.50 -27.60
C MET A 695 7.52 -18.87 -27.27
N GLU A 696 7.95 -19.95 -27.92
CA GLU A 696 7.48 -21.30 -27.59
C GLU A 696 7.78 -21.65 -26.12
N ARG A 697 9.00 -21.31 -25.65
CA ARG A 697 9.41 -21.56 -24.26
C ARG A 697 8.60 -20.74 -23.26
N MET A 698 8.22 -19.50 -23.61
CA MET A 698 7.32 -18.69 -22.79
C MET A 698 5.96 -19.36 -22.59
N LEU A 699 5.40 -19.92 -23.66
CA LEU A 699 4.14 -20.65 -23.59
C LEU A 699 4.31 -21.99 -22.86
N ALA A 700 5.46 -22.65 -22.99
CA ALA A 700 5.76 -23.85 -22.23
C ALA A 700 5.86 -23.57 -20.72
N PHE A 701 6.35 -22.39 -20.32
CA PHE A 701 6.33 -21.97 -18.93
C PHE A 701 4.89 -21.71 -18.44
N LEU A 702 4.06 -20.99 -19.21
CA LEU A 702 2.64 -20.80 -18.86
C LEU A 702 1.89 -22.14 -18.74
N HIS A 703 2.11 -23.07 -19.67
CA HIS A 703 1.58 -24.43 -19.60
C HIS A 703 2.03 -25.15 -18.33
N ALA A 704 3.31 -25.05 -17.97
CA ALA A 704 3.83 -25.65 -16.75
C ALA A 704 3.23 -25.05 -15.47
N MET A 705 2.83 -23.79 -15.47
CA MET A 705 2.27 -23.10 -14.30
C MET A 705 0.75 -23.25 -14.13
N LEU A 706 0.02 -23.66 -15.17
CA LEU A 706 -1.44 -23.81 -15.12
C LEU A 706 -1.88 -25.06 -14.35
N ASP A 707 -2.65 -24.92 -13.30
CA ASP A 707 -3.27 -26.09 -12.66
C ASP A 707 -4.37 -26.72 -13.55
N ALA A 708 -4.90 -27.87 -13.14
CA ALA A 708 -5.96 -28.60 -13.83
C ALA A 708 -7.28 -27.82 -13.91
N GLY A 709 -7.46 -26.80 -13.06
CA GLY A 709 -8.59 -25.86 -13.11
C GLY A 709 -8.38 -24.70 -14.09
N GLY A 710 -7.17 -24.59 -14.66
CA GLY A 710 -6.80 -23.51 -15.57
C GLY A 710 -6.39 -22.22 -14.86
N HIS A 711 -6.02 -22.28 -13.58
CA HIS A 711 -5.57 -21.13 -12.81
C HIS A 711 -4.05 -21.00 -12.88
N LEU A 712 -3.57 -19.75 -12.90
CA LEU A 712 -2.17 -19.41 -12.64
C LEU A 712 -2.05 -18.92 -11.19
N PRO A 713 -0.95 -19.24 -10.47
CA PRO A 713 -0.68 -18.62 -9.18
C PRO A 713 -0.42 -17.11 -9.39
N GLN A 714 -0.92 -16.27 -8.48
CA GLN A 714 -0.88 -14.81 -8.62
C GLN A 714 0.48 -14.18 -8.24
N ILE A 715 1.57 -14.79 -8.70
CA ILE A 715 2.95 -14.38 -8.38
C ILE A 715 3.24 -13.01 -8.98
N GLY A 716 3.65 -12.08 -8.11
CA GLY A 716 4.03 -10.70 -8.45
C GLY A 716 2.85 -9.78 -8.77
N ASP A 717 3.10 -8.76 -9.59
CA ASP A 717 2.05 -7.83 -10.02
C ASP A 717 1.17 -8.39 -11.15
N ALA A 718 -0.14 -8.19 -11.02
CA ALA A 718 -1.16 -8.50 -11.99
C ALA A 718 -2.11 -7.31 -12.18
N ASP A 719 -2.49 -7.10 -13.42
CA ASP A 719 -3.27 -5.93 -13.83
C ASP A 719 -4.34 -6.26 -14.89
N ASN A 720 -4.40 -7.53 -15.32
CA ASN A 720 -5.32 -8.13 -16.28
C ASN A 720 -5.26 -7.43 -17.66
N GLY A 721 -4.11 -6.90 -18.03
CA GLY A 721 -3.91 -6.23 -19.31
C GLY A 721 -4.01 -7.20 -20.49
N ARG A 722 -4.71 -6.77 -21.57
CA ARG A 722 -4.74 -7.47 -22.86
C ARG A 722 -4.27 -6.58 -24.00
N ALA A 723 -3.42 -7.13 -24.86
CA ALA A 723 -2.93 -6.45 -26.06
C ALA A 723 -4.02 -6.37 -27.14
N PHE A 724 -4.86 -7.40 -27.24
CA PHE A 724 -6.01 -7.47 -28.14
C PHE A 724 -7.04 -8.49 -27.61
N CYS A 725 -8.25 -8.46 -28.17
CA CYS A 725 -9.28 -9.45 -27.83
C CYS A 725 -10.16 -9.73 -29.04
N LEU A 726 -10.09 -10.95 -29.58
CA LEU A 726 -10.90 -11.38 -30.72
C LEU A 726 -12.04 -12.32 -30.33
N ASN A 727 -12.06 -12.82 -29.08
CA ASN A 727 -13.18 -13.59 -28.55
C ASN A 727 -14.07 -12.66 -27.67
N PRO A 728 -15.29 -12.30 -28.10
CA PRO A 728 -16.17 -11.43 -27.32
C PRO A 728 -16.53 -11.99 -25.93
N ALA A 729 -16.49 -13.32 -25.76
CA ALA A 729 -16.71 -13.99 -24.47
C ALA A 729 -15.53 -13.85 -23.50
N ARG A 730 -14.36 -13.38 -23.96
CA ARG A 730 -13.15 -13.10 -23.17
C ARG A 730 -12.61 -14.30 -22.38
N ASP A 731 -12.19 -15.35 -23.10
CA ASP A 731 -11.48 -16.48 -22.50
C ASP A 731 -10.29 -16.01 -21.64
N PRO A 732 -9.93 -16.77 -20.58
CA PRO A 732 -8.74 -16.46 -19.81
C PRO A 732 -7.50 -16.46 -20.71
N ALA A 733 -6.68 -15.41 -20.57
CA ALA A 733 -5.56 -15.15 -21.48
C ALA A 733 -4.57 -16.32 -21.65
N PRO A 734 -4.18 -17.06 -20.59
CA PRO A 734 -3.23 -18.16 -20.71
C PRO A 734 -3.72 -19.27 -21.65
N GLN A 735 -4.99 -19.67 -21.56
CA GLN A 735 -5.59 -20.71 -22.39
C GLN A 735 -5.67 -20.26 -23.85
N ALA A 736 -6.07 -19.01 -24.09
CA ALA A 736 -6.09 -18.43 -25.44
C ALA A 736 -4.68 -18.44 -26.07
N LEU A 737 -3.65 -18.11 -25.29
CA LEU A 737 -2.25 -18.18 -25.71
C LEU A 737 -1.79 -19.61 -26.00
N LEU A 738 -2.16 -20.58 -25.15
CA LEU A 738 -1.84 -21.99 -25.38
C LEU A 738 -2.50 -22.55 -26.64
N ARG A 739 -3.73 -22.14 -26.99
CA ARG A 739 -4.37 -22.57 -28.26
C ARG A 739 -3.61 -22.07 -29.47
N LEU A 740 -3.23 -20.80 -29.46
CA LEU A 740 -2.42 -20.21 -30.51
C LEU A 740 -1.04 -20.88 -30.58
N GLY A 741 -0.40 -21.10 -29.42
CA GLY A 741 0.87 -21.81 -29.30
C GLY A 741 0.81 -23.23 -29.83
N ALA A 742 -0.25 -23.97 -29.49
CA ALA A 742 -0.47 -25.34 -29.94
C ALA A 742 -0.41 -25.40 -31.47
N VAL A 743 -1.16 -24.52 -32.13
CA VAL A 743 -1.16 -24.45 -33.59
C VAL A 743 0.17 -23.93 -34.12
N CYS A 744 0.70 -22.80 -33.64
CA CYS A 744 1.92 -22.20 -34.16
C CYS A 744 3.13 -23.14 -34.09
N PHE A 745 3.30 -23.84 -32.95
CA PHE A 745 4.47 -24.65 -32.64
C PHE A 745 4.23 -26.17 -32.75
N ALA A 746 3.03 -26.58 -33.17
CA ALA A 746 2.64 -27.99 -33.26
C ALA A 746 2.75 -28.75 -31.92
N ARG A 747 2.21 -28.15 -30.84
CA ARG A 747 2.29 -28.66 -29.46
C ARG A 747 0.97 -29.29 -29.00
N ALA A 748 0.90 -30.62 -29.02
CA ALA A 748 -0.30 -31.39 -28.65
C ALA A 748 -0.60 -31.39 -27.14
N ASP A 749 0.42 -31.21 -26.31
CA ASP A 749 0.30 -30.95 -24.88
C ASP A 749 -0.40 -29.61 -24.60
N PHE A 750 -0.07 -28.54 -25.33
CA PHE A 750 -0.79 -27.27 -25.22
C PHE A 750 -2.25 -27.38 -25.63
N GLN A 751 -2.53 -28.13 -26.70
CA GLN A 751 -3.90 -28.39 -27.15
C GLN A 751 -4.72 -29.10 -26.07
N ALA A 752 -4.13 -30.10 -25.42
CA ALA A 752 -4.84 -30.89 -24.43
C ALA A 752 -5.25 -30.06 -23.21
N GLN A 753 -4.34 -29.21 -22.70
CA GLN A 753 -4.63 -28.34 -21.56
C GLN A 753 -5.62 -27.22 -21.93
N ALA A 754 -5.54 -26.67 -23.14
CA ALA A 754 -6.32 -25.49 -23.51
C ALA A 754 -7.77 -25.79 -23.95
N GLY A 755 -8.13 -27.07 -24.14
CA GLY A 755 -9.45 -27.46 -24.63
C GLY A 755 -9.69 -27.03 -26.08
N ALA A 756 -10.94 -26.90 -26.52
CA ALA A 756 -11.29 -26.65 -27.92
C ALA A 756 -10.70 -25.36 -28.54
N LEU A 757 -10.54 -25.34 -29.87
CA LEU A 757 -10.05 -24.18 -30.61
C LEU A 757 -11.04 -23.01 -30.50
N ASP A 758 -10.56 -21.87 -29.99
CA ASP A 758 -11.40 -20.71 -29.68
C ASP A 758 -11.63 -19.76 -30.87
N VAL A 759 -12.51 -18.78 -30.65
CA VAL A 759 -12.86 -17.73 -31.63
C VAL A 759 -11.62 -16.96 -32.07
N GLN A 760 -10.77 -16.56 -31.11
CA GLN A 760 -9.57 -15.78 -31.38
C GLN A 760 -8.62 -16.51 -32.33
N SER A 761 -8.39 -17.80 -32.07
CA SER A 761 -7.57 -18.66 -32.92
C SER A 761 -8.12 -18.78 -34.33
N ARG A 762 -9.44 -18.81 -34.52
CA ARG A 762 -10.07 -18.85 -35.85
C ARG A 762 -9.92 -17.55 -36.62
N TRP A 763 -10.12 -16.39 -35.98
CA TRP A 763 -9.90 -15.07 -36.60
C TRP A 763 -8.44 -14.83 -36.97
N LEU A 764 -7.53 -15.29 -36.12
CA LEU A 764 -6.12 -15.19 -36.42
C LEU A 764 -5.77 -16.20 -37.51
N MET A 765 -6.01 -17.50 -37.37
CA MET A 765 -5.37 -18.53 -38.20
C MET A 765 -6.22 -19.08 -39.37
N GLY A 766 -7.52 -18.80 -39.41
CA GLY A 766 -8.42 -19.26 -40.46
C GLY A 766 -8.50 -20.78 -40.60
N ALA A 767 -8.86 -21.26 -41.81
CA ALA A 767 -8.99 -22.68 -42.12
C ALA A 767 -7.71 -23.48 -41.84
N HIS A 768 -6.55 -22.94 -42.23
CA HIS A 768 -5.25 -23.56 -41.99
C HIS A 768 -4.98 -23.83 -40.50
N GLY A 769 -5.38 -22.91 -39.62
CA GLY A 769 -5.27 -23.12 -38.18
C GLY A 769 -6.15 -24.26 -37.66
N ARG A 770 -7.37 -24.40 -38.19
CA ARG A 770 -8.27 -25.51 -37.84
C ARG A 770 -7.71 -26.85 -38.27
N ASP A 771 -7.14 -26.94 -39.47
CA ASP A 771 -6.57 -28.18 -39.98
C ASP A 771 -5.36 -28.61 -39.15
N ARG A 772 -4.46 -27.66 -38.82
CA ARG A 772 -3.33 -27.92 -37.92
C ARG A 772 -3.79 -28.35 -36.54
N TRP A 773 -4.81 -27.69 -35.98
CA TRP A 773 -5.40 -28.07 -34.70
C TRP A 773 -5.93 -29.51 -34.72
N ALA A 774 -6.71 -29.89 -35.73
CA ALA A 774 -7.25 -31.24 -35.85
C ALA A 774 -6.15 -32.31 -35.99
N ALA A 775 -5.03 -31.98 -36.63
CA ALA A 775 -3.89 -32.89 -36.77
C ALA A 775 -3.18 -33.16 -35.43
N LEU A 776 -3.16 -32.20 -34.49
CA LEU A 776 -2.45 -32.33 -33.21
C LEU A 776 -3.08 -33.35 -32.27
N ALA A 777 -4.38 -33.57 -32.35
CA ALA A 777 -5.11 -34.50 -31.49
C ALA A 777 -4.65 -35.97 -31.66
N ARG A 778 -3.82 -36.23 -32.67
CA ARG A 778 -3.27 -37.55 -33.00
C ARG A 778 -1.82 -37.74 -32.54
N THR A 779 -1.22 -36.73 -31.92
CA THR A 779 0.18 -36.74 -31.49
C THR A 779 0.27 -37.04 -30.00
N PRO A 780 1.20 -37.91 -29.54
CA PRO A 780 1.43 -38.13 -28.12
C PRO A 780 1.78 -36.84 -27.37
N LYS A 781 1.25 -36.66 -26.16
CA LYS A 781 1.58 -35.52 -25.31
C LYS A 781 3.05 -35.58 -24.90
N ALA A 782 3.74 -34.44 -24.93
CA ALA A 782 5.07 -34.32 -24.37
C ALA A 782 5.01 -34.33 -22.83
N PRO A 783 6.04 -34.84 -22.13
CA PRO A 783 6.13 -34.71 -20.68
C PRO A 783 6.14 -33.24 -20.26
N ARG A 784 5.41 -32.93 -19.18
CA ARG A 784 5.34 -31.58 -18.63
C ARG A 784 6.69 -31.18 -18.03
N LYS A 785 7.15 -29.97 -18.34
CA LYS A 785 8.39 -29.42 -17.78
C LYS A 785 8.14 -28.91 -16.36
N GLN A 786 8.98 -29.31 -15.40
CA GLN A 786 8.81 -28.98 -13.98
C GLN A 786 9.88 -28.03 -13.40
N ALA A 787 10.96 -27.74 -14.12
CA ALA A 787 12.04 -26.88 -13.63
C ALA A 787 12.43 -25.80 -14.63
N PHE A 788 12.54 -24.57 -14.13
CA PHE A 788 12.92 -23.37 -14.85
C PHE A 788 14.06 -22.68 -14.10
N PRO A 789 15.30 -23.20 -14.19
CA PRO A 789 16.39 -22.78 -13.30
C PRO A 789 16.92 -21.37 -13.57
N GLN A 790 16.64 -20.76 -14.71
CA GLN A 790 17.05 -19.38 -14.99
C GLN A 790 16.02 -18.36 -14.53
N GLY A 791 14.73 -18.68 -14.63
CA GLY A 791 13.66 -17.93 -13.99
C GLY A 791 13.48 -18.24 -12.50
N GLY A 792 13.98 -19.39 -12.06
CA GLY A 792 13.94 -19.91 -10.69
C GLY A 792 12.59 -20.47 -10.24
N TYR A 793 11.82 -21.13 -11.11
CA TYR A 793 10.56 -21.78 -10.72
C TYR A 793 10.68 -23.30 -10.78
N TYR A 794 10.19 -23.98 -9.73
CA TYR A 794 10.28 -25.43 -9.57
C TYR A 794 8.92 -25.99 -9.12
N ILE A 795 8.40 -26.95 -9.87
CA ILE A 795 7.05 -27.51 -9.70
C ILE A 795 7.16 -28.95 -9.21
N LEU A 796 6.90 -29.15 -7.92
CA LEU A 796 6.69 -30.47 -7.34
C LEU A 796 5.26 -30.91 -7.68
N GLY A 797 5.10 -32.09 -8.27
CA GLY A 797 3.77 -32.50 -8.67
C GLY A 797 3.64 -33.90 -9.26
N GLN A 798 2.40 -34.29 -9.44
CA GLN A 798 2.00 -35.57 -10.02
C GLN A 798 0.60 -35.48 -10.61
N GLU A 799 0.24 -36.44 -11.46
CA GLU A 799 -1.10 -36.56 -12.05
C GLU A 799 -1.59 -35.26 -12.70
N PHE A 800 -0.68 -34.56 -13.39
CA PHE A 800 -0.96 -33.27 -14.02
C PHE A 800 -2.15 -33.33 -14.99
N GLU A 801 -2.95 -32.27 -15.03
CA GLU A 801 -4.13 -32.14 -15.89
C GLU A 801 -5.25 -33.15 -15.54
N THR A 802 -5.28 -33.68 -14.29
CA THR A 802 -6.33 -34.59 -13.80
C THR A 802 -7.03 -34.04 -12.55
N ALA A 803 -8.12 -34.68 -12.13
CA ALA A 803 -8.84 -34.34 -10.90
C ALA A 803 -8.03 -34.62 -9.62
N ASP A 804 -6.97 -35.41 -9.71
CA ASP A 804 -6.09 -35.78 -8.59
C ASP A 804 -4.72 -35.08 -8.71
N GLU A 805 -4.60 -34.07 -9.57
CA GLU A 805 -3.38 -33.28 -9.76
C GLU A 805 -2.88 -32.72 -8.43
N VAL A 806 -1.58 -32.85 -8.20
CA VAL A 806 -0.87 -32.07 -7.19
C VAL A 806 0.05 -31.12 -7.92
N HIS A 807 -0.15 -29.81 -7.72
CA HIS A 807 0.69 -28.77 -8.31
C HIS A 807 1.19 -27.85 -7.21
N ALA A 808 2.45 -28.05 -6.80
CA ALA A 808 3.13 -27.19 -5.83
C ALA A 808 4.30 -26.47 -6.50
N CYS A 809 4.27 -25.14 -6.52
CA CYS A 809 5.34 -24.35 -7.12
C CYS A 809 6.13 -23.59 -6.06
N VAL A 810 7.46 -23.70 -6.12
CA VAL A 810 8.40 -22.91 -5.31
C VAL A 810 9.02 -21.81 -6.17
N ASP A 811 8.97 -20.57 -5.67
CA ASP A 811 9.71 -19.44 -6.23
C ASP A 811 11.13 -19.41 -5.64
N CYS A 812 12.13 -19.57 -6.49
CA CYS A 812 13.55 -19.42 -6.18
C CYS A 812 14.23 -18.46 -7.18
N GLY A 813 13.44 -17.64 -7.87
CA GLY A 813 13.86 -16.73 -8.91
C GLY A 813 14.51 -15.45 -8.42
N PRO A 814 15.16 -14.68 -9.32
CA PRO A 814 15.51 -13.31 -9.03
C PRO A 814 14.25 -12.48 -8.68
N LEU A 815 14.45 -11.36 -7.98
CA LEU A 815 13.36 -10.47 -7.56
C LEU A 815 12.56 -9.84 -8.73
N GLY A 816 13.10 -9.80 -9.94
CA GLY A 816 12.46 -9.17 -11.10
C GLY A 816 13.43 -8.36 -11.96
N TYR A 817 12.87 -7.58 -12.89
CA TYR A 817 13.67 -7.01 -13.97
C TYR A 817 14.43 -5.73 -13.57
N LEU A 818 15.74 -5.75 -13.81
CA LEU A 818 16.68 -4.65 -13.55
C LEU A 818 16.69 -4.20 -12.07
N ALA A 819 17.48 -3.16 -11.77
CA ALA A 819 17.67 -2.67 -10.41
C ALA A 819 16.38 -2.22 -9.70
N ILE A 820 15.29 -2.01 -10.43
CA ILE A 820 14.04 -1.51 -9.84
C ILE A 820 13.10 -2.64 -9.42
N ALA A 821 13.13 -3.76 -10.15
CA ALA A 821 12.22 -4.90 -10.01
C ALA A 821 10.78 -4.44 -9.71
N ALA A 822 10.23 -3.57 -10.58
CA ALA A 822 9.03 -2.78 -10.27
C ALA A 822 7.85 -3.62 -9.77
N HIS A 823 7.76 -4.84 -10.29
CA HIS A 823 6.61 -5.71 -10.21
C HIS A 823 6.82 -6.98 -9.39
N GLY A 824 8.06 -7.28 -8.99
CA GLY A 824 8.33 -8.42 -8.11
C GLY A 824 8.06 -8.12 -6.64
N HIS A 825 7.91 -9.19 -5.87
CA HIS A 825 7.58 -9.21 -4.44
C HIS A 825 8.76 -9.75 -3.61
N ALA A 826 8.77 -9.56 -2.29
CA ALA A 826 9.80 -10.14 -1.42
C ALA A 826 9.41 -11.56 -0.99
N ASP A 827 9.36 -12.47 -1.96
CA ASP A 827 8.71 -13.79 -1.90
C ASP A 827 9.67 -14.94 -2.20
N ALA A 828 10.98 -14.74 -2.05
CA ALA A 828 11.95 -15.80 -2.29
C ALA A 828 11.66 -17.02 -1.38
N LEU A 829 11.71 -18.20 -2.01
CA LEU A 829 11.39 -19.51 -1.45
C LEU A 829 9.90 -19.69 -1.07
N ALA A 830 9.00 -18.80 -1.51
CA ALA A 830 7.57 -18.96 -1.31
C ALA A 830 7.02 -20.18 -2.05
N LEU A 831 6.02 -20.84 -1.45
CA LEU A 831 5.39 -22.04 -1.99
C LEU A 831 3.89 -21.80 -2.25
N THR A 832 3.42 -22.13 -3.45
CA THR A 832 1.98 -22.23 -3.77
C THR A 832 1.58 -23.68 -3.91
N LEU A 833 0.31 -24.02 -3.64
CA LEU A 833 -0.23 -25.38 -3.74
C LEU A 833 -1.64 -25.34 -4.31
N SER A 834 -1.87 -26.08 -5.40
CA SER A 834 -3.18 -26.41 -5.96
C SER A 834 -3.37 -27.93 -5.94
N LEU A 835 -4.59 -28.38 -5.61
CA LEU A 835 -4.98 -29.78 -5.58
C LEU A 835 -6.21 -29.98 -6.49
N GLY A 836 -6.11 -30.83 -7.51
CA GLY A 836 -7.18 -31.09 -8.46
C GLY A 836 -7.74 -29.82 -9.12
N GLY A 837 -6.91 -28.80 -9.34
CA GLY A 837 -7.33 -27.50 -9.86
C GLY A 837 -7.96 -26.54 -8.85
N VAL A 838 -7.91 -26.86 -7.54
CA VAL A 838 -8.40 -26.01 -6.45
C VAL A 838 -7.21 -25.35 -5.75
N PRO A 839 -7.04 -24.01 -5.83
CA PRO A 839 -5.96 -23.32 -5.14
C PRO A 839 -6.12 -23.42 -3.62
N ILE A 840 -5.14 -24.02 -2.94
CA ILE A 840 -5.12 -24.23 -1.49
C ILE A 840 -4.29 -23.13 -0.81
N LEU A 841 -2.98 -23.12 -1.10
CA LEU A 841 -2.03 -22.11 -0.63
C LEU A 841 -1.70 -21.19 -1.79
N VAL A 842 -1.96 -19.90 -1.61
CA VAL A 842 -1.95 -18.93 -2.71
C VAL A 842 -0.97 -17.80 -2.46
N ASP A 843 -0.56 -17.14 -3.53
CA ASP A 843 0.08 -15.84 -3.47
C ASP A 843 -0.94 -14.77 -3.02
N PRO A 844 -0.56 -13.77 -2.22
CA PRO A 844 -1.46 -12.68 -1.85
C PRO A 844 -1.92 -11.82 -3.04
N GLY A 845 -1.18 -11.80 -4.16
CA GLY A 845 -1.47 -10.99 -5.34
C GLY A 845 -1.15 -9.51 -5.14
N THR A 846 -1.71 -8.64 -5.98
CA THR A 846 -1.25 -7.25 -6.12
C THR A 846 -2.06 -6.22 -5.33
N TYR A 847 -3.37 -6.44 -5.24
CA TYR A 847 -4.40 -5.49 -4.87
C TYR A 847 -4.40 -4.21 -5.73
N ASP A 848 -3.62 -3.19 -5.38
CA ASP A 848 -3.65 -1.91 -6.09
C ASP A 848 -2.39 -1.07 -5.81
N TYR A 849 -1.82 -0.48 -6.86
CA TYR A 849 -0.59 0.31 -6.80
C TYR A 849 -0.69 1.62 -6.00
N HIS A 850 -1.92 2.07 -5.76
CA HIS A 850 -2.26 3.38 -5.23
C HIS A 850 -3.16 3.31 -3.99
N ALA A 851 -3.45 2.13 -3.42
CA ALA A 851 -4.26 1.95 -2.20
C ALA A 851 -3.64 2.54 -0.90
N GLY A 852 -2.65 3.41 -1.02
CA GLY A 852 -1.85 3.89 0.10
C GLY A 852 -0.61 3.05 0.33
N LYS A 853 0.38 3.65 1.01
CA LYS A 853 1.70 3.04 1.22
C LYS A 853 1.60 1.71 1.98
N GLN A 854 0.68 1.61 2.93
CA GLN A 854 0.49 0.43 3.77
C GLN A 854 0.11 -0.80 2.96
N TRP A 855 -0.98 -0.73 2.19
CA TRP A 855 -1.47 -1.86 1.42
C TRP A 855 -0.50 -2.32 0.33
N ARG A 856 0.02 -1.38 -0.47
CA ARG A 856 1.03 -1.74 -1.48
C ARG A 856 2.29 -2.34 -0.86
N SER A 857 2.68 -1.92 0.34
CA SER A 857 3.82 -2.53 1.02
C SER A 857 3.50 -3.91 1.59
N HIS A 858 2.30 -4.15 2.08
CA HIS A 858 1.89 -5.45 2.61
C HIS A 858 1.87 -6.54 1.55
N PHE A 859 1.16 -6.33 0.43
CA PHE A 859 1.02 -7.33 -0.62
C PHE A 859 2.36 -7.76 -1.25
N ARG A 860 3.41 -6.94 -1.12
CA ARG A 860 4.77 -7.24 -1.60
C ARG A 860 5.71 -7.75 -0.52
N SER A 861 5.27 -7.76 0.74
CA SER A 861 6.13 -8.08 1.90
C SER A 861 6.31 -9.58 2.05
N THR A 862 7.42 -10.01 2.63
CA THR A 862 7.68 -11.43 2.89
C THR A 862 6.63 -12.04 3.82
N ALA A 863 6.11 -11.25 4.77
CA ALA A 863 5.08 -11.67 5.71
C ALA A 863 3.69 -11.93 5.07
N ALA A 864 3.50 -11.62 3.78
CA ALA A 864 2.27 -11.94 3.05
C ALA A 864 2.39 -13.24 2.22
N HIS A 865 3.60 -13.78 2.07
CA HIS A 865 3.87 -14.93 1.20
C HIS A 865 4.19 -16.19 2.01
N ASN A 866 4.11 -17.34 1.36
CA ASN A 866 4.26 -18.66 1.98
C ASN A 866 5.74 -19.02 2.25
N THR A 867 6.45 -18.19 3.00
CA THR A 867 7.89 -18.26 3.28
C THR A 867 8.19 -17.75 4.71
N VAL A 868 9.46 -17.53 5.03
CA VAL A 868 9.94 -17.13 6.36
C VAL A 868 10.27 -15.64 6.41
N SER A 869 9.68 -14.92 7.37
CA SER A 869 10.07 -13.56 7.76
C SER A 869 10.91 -13.57 9.05
N ILE A 870 11.96 -12.75 9.12
CA ILE A 870 12.86 -12.64 10.29
C ILE A 870 12.71 -11.26 10.93
N ASP A 871 12.39 -11.21 12.23
CA ASP A 871 12.18 -9.99 13.01
C ASP A 871 11.22 -8.97 12.36
N GLY A 872 10.24 -9.48 11.61
CA GLY A 872 9.30 -8.67 10.83
C GLY A 872 9.92 -7.93 9.63
N ALA A 873 11.15 -8.28 9.22
CA ALA A 873 11.80 -7.73 8.04
C ALA A 873 11.50 -8.54 6.77
N ASP A 874 11.46 -7.84 5.63
CA ASP A 874 11.37 -8.44 4.29
C ASP A 874 12.74 -8.94 3.80
N GLN A 875 12.76 -9.99 2.99
CA GLN A 875 13.98 -10.48 2.33
C GLN A 875 14.61 -9.42 1.40
N SER A 876 13.77 -8.60 0.74
CA SER A 876 14.18 -7.45 -0.08
C SER A 876 13.71 -6.14 0.53
N THR A 877 14.43 -5.02 0.33
CA THR A 877 14.06 -3.74 0.97
C THR A 877 13.20 -2.86 0.06
N GLN A 878 11.96 -2.59 0.47
CA GLN A 878 11.06 -1.70 -0.27
C GLN A 878 11.47 -0.21 -0.17
N SER A 879 11.44 0.53 -1.29
CA SER A 879 11.75 1.96 -1.38
C SER A 879 10.74 2.72 -2.26
N GLY A 880 9.47 2.60 -1.91
CA GLY A 880 8.34 3.15 -2.68
C GLY A 880 7.61 2.05 -3.47
N PRO A 881 6.60 2.42 -4.27
CA PRO A 881 5.66 1.46 -4.86
C PRO A 881 6.24 0.54 -5.94
N PHE A 882 7.40 0.90 -6.53
CA PHE A 882 8.02 0.22 -7.68
C PHE A 882 9.55 0.17 -7.60
N LEU A 883 10.15 0.43 -6.43
CA LEU A 883 11.60 0.45 -6.28
C LEU A 883 12.00 -0.45 -5.12
N TRP A 884 12.81 -1.46 -5.43
CA TRP A 884 13.50 -2.28 -4.45
C TRP A 884 14.95 -1.84 -4.26
N LEU A 885 15.46 -2.06 -3.06
CA LEU A 885 16.86 -1.96 -2.65
C LEU A 885 17.25 -3.30 -2.02
N ASN A 886 18.55 -3.63 -2.03
CA ASN A 886 19.07 -4.87 -1.44
C ASN A 886 18.23 -6.08 -1.86
N HIS A 887 18.23 -6.40 -3.15
CA HIS A 887 17.45 -7.53 -3.67
C HIS A 887 17.94 -8.82 -3.03
N ALA A 888 17.01 -9.62 -2.52
CA ALA A 888 17.31 -10.98 -2.10
C ALA A 888 17.91 -11.75 -3.28
N GLN A 889 18.96 -12.50 -3.00
CA GLN A 889 19.53 -13.45 -3.94
C GLN A 889 19.14 -14.84 -3.48
N SER A 890 18.50 -15.58 -4.38
CA SER A 890 18.14 -16.97 -4.18
C SER A 890 18.79 -17.86 -5.23
N ALA A 891 19.04 -19.11 -4.85
CA ALA A 891 19.58 -20.13 -5.73
C ALA A 891 19.04 -21.50 -5.36
N CYS A 892 18.78 -22.33 -6.37
CA CYS A 892 18.47 -23.74 -6.18
C CYS A 892 19.77 -24.51 -5.98
N GLU A 893 19.87 -25.24 -4.87
CA GLU A 893 21.00 -26.12 -4.56
C GLU A 893 20.77 -27.54 -5.07
N ALA A 894 19.52 -28.03 -4.99
CA ALA A 894 19.14 -29.36 -5.48
C ALA A 894 17.72 -29.37 -6.04
N TRP A 895 17.54 -30.09 -7.15
CA TRP A 895 16.26 -30.40 -7.76
C TRP A 895 16.29 -31.85 -8.23
N GLU A 896 15.54 -32.71 -7.54
CA GLU A 896 15.55 -34.16 -7.74
C GLU A 896 14.09 -34.65 -7.89
N PRO A 897 13.52 -34.62 -9.10
CA PRO A 897 12.20 -35.18 -9.36
C PRO A 897 12.31 -36.69 -9.58
N GLU A 898 11.70 -37.49 -8.70
CA GLU A 898 11.69 -38.95 -8.79
C GLU A 898 10.27 -39.51 -8.90
N ALA A 899 10.14 -40.82 -9.16
CA ALA A 899 8.85 -41.47 -9.25
C ALA A 899 8.12 -41.53 -7.88
N ALA A 900 8.87 -41.64 -6.78
CA ALA A 900 8.33 -41.78 -5.43
C ALA A 900 8.14 -40.43 -4.72
N ASP A 901 9.07 -39.50 -4.90
CA ASP A 901 9.03 -38.16 -4.33
C ASP A 901 9.71 -37.12 -5.23
N ASP A 902 9.30 -35.86 -5.10
CA ASP A 902 10.04 -34.73 -5.68
C ASP A 902 10.74 -33.97 -4.55
N LEU A 903 12.01 -33.61 -4.73
CA LEU A 903 12.78 -32.80 -3.81
C LEU A 903 13.24 -31.49 -4.45
N PHE A 904 13.03 -30.39 -3.74
CA PHE A 904 13.62 -29.09 -4.00
C PHE A 904 14.41 -28.62 -2.77
N VAL A 905 15.59 -28.05 -3.00
CA VAL A 905 16.39 -27.34 -2.00
C VAL A 905 16.82 -25.99 -2.57
N GLY A 906 16.46 -24.91 -1.89
CA GLY A 906 16.85 -23.55 -2.25
C GLY A 906 17.40 -22.76 -1.08
N VAL A 907 18.25 -21.79 -1.38
CA VAL A 907 18.84 -20.86 -0.40
C VAL A 907 18.50 -19.42 -0.75
N CYS A 908 18.32 -18.58 0.25
CA CYS A 908 18.05 -17.15 0.17
C CYS A 908 18.99 -16.37 1.11
N HIS A 909 19.69 -15.39 0.54
CA HIS A 909 20.65 -14.54 1.24
C HIS A 909 20.08 -13.15 1.61
N GLY A 910 18.77 -12.95 1.49
CA GLY A 910 18.12 -11.65 1.69
C GLY A 910 18.30 -11.05 3.09
N TYR A 911 18.53 -11.90 4.10
CA TYR A 911 18.71 -11.48 5.50
C TYR A 911 20.17 -11.25 5.91
N GLU A 912 21.16 -11.50 5.05
CA GLU A 912 22.57 -11.25 5.38
C GLU A 912 22.88 -9.76 5.59
N ARG A 913 21.97 -8.89 5.15
CA ARG A 913 22.01 -7.44 5.37
C ARG A 913 21.59 -7.01 6.78
N LEU A 914 21.01 -7.91 7.59
CA LEU A 914 20.62 -7.61 8.96
C LEU A 914 21.87 -7.40 9.84
N PRO A 915 21.74 -6.70 10.98
CA PRO A 915 22.88 -6.50 11.89
C PRO A 915 23.54 -7.81 12.35
N ASP A 916 22.74 -8.85 12.57
CA ASP A 916 23.22 -10.23 12.58
C ASP A 916 22.84 -10.89 11.24
N PRO A 917 23.80 -11.16 10.36
CA PRO A 917 23.54 -11.80 9.07
C PRO A 917 22.90 -13.17 9.24
N LEU A 918 21.80 -13.41 8.52
CA LEU A 918 21.09 -14.68 8.52
C LEU A 918 20.97 -15.23 7.10
N THR A 919 21.20 -16.52 6.94
CA THR A 919 20.91 -17.28 5.70
C THR A 919 19.67 -18.14 5.93
N HIS A 920 18.73 -18.10 4.98
CA HIS A 920 17.52 -18.92 4.98
C HIS A 920 17.63 -19.98 3.88
N ARG A 921 17.63 -21.26 4.25
CA ARG A 921 17.64 -22.39 3.34
C ARG A 921 16.36 -23.19 3.51
N ARG A 922 15.66 -23.51 2.42
CA ARG A 922 14.41 -24.26 2.41
C ARG A 922 14.56 -25.55 1.62
N GLU A 923 14.18 -26.65 2.26
CA GLU A 923 13.85 -27.90 1.60
C GLU A 923 12.33 -28.00 1.45
N ALA A 924 11.85 -28.39 0.27
CA ALA A 924 10.47 -28.80 0.03
C ALA A 924 10.47 -30.19 -0.61
N ARG A 925 9.71 -31.13 -0.04
CA ARG A 925 9.64 -32.51 -0.53
C ARG A 925 8.21 -33.01 -0.62
N LEU A 926 7.79 -33.46 -1.81
CA LEU A 926 6.48 -34.04 -2.09
C LEU A 926 6.58 -35.56 -2.10
N PHE A 927 5.94 -36.23 -1.14
CA PHE A 927 5.80 -37.70 -1.11
C PHE A 927 4.52 -38.11 -1.85
N LYS A 928 4.68 -38.58 -3.08
CA LYS A 928 3.59 -38.78 -4.06
C LYS A 928 2.52 -39.76 -3.59
N ALA A 929 2.94 -40.90 -3.06
CA ALA A 929 2.05 -41.97 -2.59
C ALA A 929 1.36 -41.66 -1.24
N GLU A 930 1.84 -40.64 -0.50
CA GLU A 930 1.38 -40.36 0.86
C GLU A 930 0.46 -39.13 0.96
N SER A 931 0.20 -38.45 -0.17
CA SER A 931 -0.54 -37.18 -0.19
C SER A 931 0.03 -36.18 0.84
N ARG A 932 1.36 -36.08 0.85
CA ARG A 932 2.13 -35.37 1.86
C ARG A 932 3.21 -34.50 1.24
N LEU A 933 3.29 -33.24 1.68
CA LEU A 933 4.33 -32.28 1.36
C LEU A 933 4.98 -31.82 2.67
N THR A 934 6.30 -31.85 2.74
CA THR A 934 7.04 -31.34 3.89
C THR A 934 7.92 -30.17 3.50
N THR A 935 8.03 -29.18 4.37
CA THR A 935 9.03 -28.11 4.25
C THR A 935 9.95 -28.07 5.46
N GLN A 936 11.25 -27.90 5.22
CA GLN A 936 12.24 -27.68 6.27
C GLN A 936 12.96 -26.36 6.01
N ASP A 937 12.81 -25.41 6.92
CA ASP A 937 13.46 -24.10 6.89
C ASP A 937 14.65 -24.10 7.85
N GLU A 938 15.86 -24.19 7.30
CA GLU A 938 17.11 -24.04 8.03
C GLU A 938 17.50 -22.56 8.08
N LEU A 939 17.61 -22.03 9.30
CA LEU A 939 17.94 -20.64 9.58
C LEU A 939 19.30 -20.60 10.28
N ILE A 940 20.29 -19.97 9.65
CA ILE A 940 21.67 -19.92 10.12
C ILE A 940 21.98 -18.49 10.58
N CYS A 941 22.11 -18.29 11.89
CA CYS A 941 22.36 -16.99 12.52
C CYS A 941 23.30 -17.12 13.73
N ARG A 942 23.69 -16.00 14.37
CA ARG A 942 24.54 -16.01 15.59
C ARG A 942 23.77 -15.57 16.83
N ALA A 943 22.86 -14.62 16.67
CA ALA A 943 22.01 -14.10 17.74
C ALA A 943 20.61 -14.71 17.68
N PRO A 944 19.83 -14.65 18.78
CA PRO A 944 18.43 -15.04 18.75
C PRO A 944 17.60 -14.10 17.87
N HIS A 945 16.73 -14.68 17.04
CA HIS A 945 15.79 -13.99 16.16
C HIS A 945 14.37 -14.53 16.31
N GLU A 946 13.37 -13.70 16.01
CA GLU A 946 11.99 -14.17 15.80
C GLU A 946 11.83 -14.59 14.34
N ALA A 947 11.56 -15.87 14.11
CA ALA A 947 11.25 -16.42 12.80
C ALA A 947 9.75 -16.69 12.68
N THR A 948 9.11 -16.14 11.66
CA THR A 948 7.70 -16.41 11.35
C THR A 948 7.57 -17.13 10.02
N ARG A 949 7.08 -18.37 10.03
CA ARG A 949 6.61 -19.10 8.84
C ARG A 949 5.16 -18.71 8.57
N THR A 950 4.89 -18.21 7.38
CA THR A 950 3.55 -17.80 6.96
C THR A 950 2.96 -18.79 5.95
N TRP A 951 1.65 -19.03 6.05
CA TRP A 951 0.87 -19.87 5.15
C TRP A 951 -0.47 -19.20 4.84
N GLN A 952 -0.56 -18.58 3.68
CA GLN A 952 -1.70 -17.86 3.15
C GLN A 952 -2.59 -18.81 2.35
N PHE A 953 -3.80 -19.05 2.86
CA PHE A 953 -4.82 -19.82 2.19
C PHE A 953 -5.65 -18.95 1.24
N ALA A 954 -6.35 -19.59 0.31
CA ALA A 954 -7.35 -18.93 -0.54
C ALA A 954 -8.52 -18.32 0.29
N ALA A 955 -9.16 -17.27 -0.22
CA ALA A 955 -10.23 -16.55 0.48
C ALA A 955 -11.45 -17.42 0.88
N GLY A 956 -11.68 -18.53 0.17
CA GLY A 956 -12.76 -19.48 0.47
C GLY A 956 -12.40 -20.58 1.47
N ALA A 957 -11.18 -20.60 2.01
CA ALA A 957 -10.75 -21.63 2.94
C ALA A 957 -11.41 -21.45 4.32
N ALA A 958 -11.88 -22.56 4.89
CA ALA A 958 -12.29 -22.61 6.30
C ALA A 958 -11.16 -23.24 7.11
N VAL A 959 -10.44 -22.44 7.91
CA VAL A 959 -9.29 -22.89 8.70
C VAL A 959 -9.62 -22.87 10.19
N THR A 960 -9.41 -24.00 10.85
CA THR A 960 -9.63 -24.19 12.29
C THR A 960 -8.39 -24.80 12.93
N GLN A 961 -8.08 -24.39 14.17
CA GLN A 961 -7.01 -25.00 14.95
C GLN A 961 -7.46 -26.39 15.44
N SER A 962 -6.76 -27.44 15.02
CA SER A 962 -7.02 -28.84 15.41
C SER A 962 -6.11 -29.34 16.54
N GLY A 963 -4.99 -28.64 16.78
CA GLY A 963 -4.04 -28.95 17.85
C GLY A 963 -3.16 -27.74 18.23
N PRO A 964 -2.22 -27.89 19.19
CA PRO A 964 -1.37 -26.78 19.65
C PRO A 964 -0.57 -26.11 18.52
N GLN A 965 0.01 -26.91 17.63
CA GLN A 965 0.73 -26.45 16.42
C GLN A 965 0.13 -27.03 15.13
N GLU A 966 -1.17 -27.29 15.12
CA GLU A 966 -1.83 -27.92 13.99
C GLU A 966 -3.12 -27.19 13.64
N VAL A 967 -3.34 -27.01 12.34
CA VAL A 967 -4.59 -26.51 11.79
C VAL A 967 -5.12 -27.48 10.75
N GLU A 968 -6.43 -27.52 10.64
CA GLU A 968 -7.16 -28.17 9.56
C GLU A 968 -7.86 -27.11 8.73
N ALA A 969 -7.76 -27.24 7.42
CA ALA A 969 -8.37 -26.37 6.43
C ALA A 969 -9.28 -27.18 5.51
N VAL A 970 -10.47 -26.65 5.21
CA VAL A 970 -11.35 -27.17 4.16
C VAL A 970 -11.41 -26.18 3.02
N VAL A 971 -11.07 -26.63 1.80
CA VAL A 971 -11.08 -25.81 0.59
C VAL A 971 -11.66 -26.63 -0.56
N GLY A 972 -12.90 -26.31 -0.96
CA GLY A 972 -13.64 -27.13 -1.93
C GLY A 972 -13.79 -28.57 -1.42
N PRO A 973 -13.44 -29.60 -2.22
CA PRO A 973 -13.53 -31.00 -1.81
C PRO A 973 -12.33 -31.47 -0.97
N TRP A 974 -11.36 -30.60 -0.69
CA TRP A 974 -10.11 -30.97 -0.04
C TRP A 974 -10.10 -30.60 1.43
N ARG A 975 -9.67 -31.55 2.25
CA ARG A 975 -9.29 -31.33 3.64
C ARG A 975 -7.79 -31.40 3.76
N VAL A 976 -7.19 -30.34 4.30
CA VAL A 976 -5.75 -30.14 4.36
C VAL A 976 -5.35 -29.91 5.82
N THR A 977 -4.42 -30.71 6.32
CA THR A 977 -3.83 -30.53 7.65
C THR A 977 -2.45 -29.89 7.48
N LEU A 978 -2.18 -28.87 8.27
CA LEU A 978 -0.90 -28.17 8.32
C LEU A 978 -0.39 -28.18 9.76
N ARG A 979 0.78 -28.81 9.98
CA ARG A 979 1.38 -28.99 11.30
C ARG A 979 2.81 -28.48 11.35
N ALA A 980 3.18 -27.74 12.38
CA ALA A 980 4.58 -27.48 12.71
C ALA A 980 5.07 -28.49 13.76
N ASP A 981 6.29 -29.01 13.60
CA ASP A 981 6.83 -30.04 14.51
C ASP A 981 7.38 -29.46 15.83
N GLU A 982 7.63 -28.14 15.88
CA GLU A 982 8.22 -27.49 17.05
C GLU A 982 7.18 -27.21 18.13
N ALA A 983 7.32 -27.87 19.29
CA ALA A 983 6.40 -27.74 20.41
C ALA A 983 6.32 -26.32 21.04
N ASP A 984 7.29 -25.46 20.76
CA ASP A 984 7.34 -24.07 21.24
C ASP A 984 6.82 -23.05 20.21
N ALA A 985 6.40 -23.50 19.02
CA ALA A 985 5.85 -22.61 18.00
C ALA A 985 4.55 -21.97 18.48
N ARG A 986 4.48 -20.64 18.45
CA ARG A 986 3.22 -19.91 18.63
C ARG A 986 2.44 -19.91 17.31
N LEU A 987 1.25 -20.47 17.35
CA LEU A 987 0.31 -20.50 16.23
C LEU A 987 -0.63 -19.27 16.26
N GLU A 988 -0.75 -18.58 15.14
CA GLU A 988 -1.74 -17.51 14.91
C GLU A 988 -2.54 -17.81 13.63
N ILE A 989 -3.87 -17.69 13.68
CA ILE A 989 -4.75 -17.71 12.51
C ILE A 989 -5.34 -16.32 12.35
N ILE A 990 -5.06 -15.66 11.24
CA ILE A 990 -5.47 -14.28 10.98
C ILE A 990 -6.33 -14.24 9.72
N THR A 991 -7.50 -13.61 9.78
CA THR A 991 -8.36 -13.40 8.61
C THR A 991 -8.78 -11.94 8.57
N GLY A 992 -8.38 -11.21 7.51
CA GLY A 992 -8.87 -9.86 7.26
C GLY A 992 -8.44 -8.78 8.26
N ARG A 993 -7.24 -8.85 8.86
CA ARG A 993 -6.77 -7.81 9.80
C ARG A 993 -6.34 -6.55 9.04
N GLU A 994 -6.87 -5.39 9.39
CA GLU A 994 -6.57 -4.12 8.71
C GLU A 994 -5.27 -3.46 9.23
N GLU A 995 -4.95 -3.56 10.53
CA GLU A 995 -3.77 -2.92 11.14
C GLU A 995 -3.10 -3.83 12.21
N PRO A 996 -1.82 -4.21 12.03
CA PRO A 996 -1.10 -4.19 10.76
C PRO A 996 -1.77 -5.16 9.77
N PRO A 997 -1.76 -4.87 8.45
CA PRO A 997 -2.37 -5.71 7.43
C PRO A 997 -1.89 -7.17 7.50
N ALA A 998 -2.82 -8.12 7.50
CA ALA A 998 -2.56 -9.56 7.40
C ALA A 998 -3.83 -10.34 7.07
N GLY A 999 -3.70 -11.49 6.39
CA GLY A 999 -4.84 -12.34 6.01
C GLY A 999 -5.70 -11.72 4.91
N TRP A 1000 -5.05 -11.26 3.85
CA TRP A 1000 -5.70 -10.67 2.67
C TRP A 1000 -5.12 -11.26 1.39
N VAL A 1001 -5.99 -11.53 0.43
CA VAL A 1001 -5.61 -11.90 -0.94
C VAL A 1001 -6.30 -10.97 -1.93
N SER A 1002 -5.73 -10.88 -3.12
CA SER A 1002 -6.23 -10.09 -4.24
C SER A 1002 -6.28 -10.96 -5.48
N ASP A 1003 -7.47 -11.47 -5.79
CA ASP A 1003 -7.72 -12.23 -7.02
C ASP A 1003 -7.69 -11.35 -8.28
N ARG A 1004 -7.84 -10.03 -8.14
CA ARG A 1004 -7.85 -9.08 -9.26
C ARG A 1004 -7.50 -7.67 -8.83
N TYR A 1005 -7.07 -6.86 -9.79
CA TYR A 1005 -6.71 -5.48 -9.53
C TYR A 1005 -7.86 -4.65 -8.94
N GLY A 1006 -7.56 -3.85 -7.93
CA GLY A 1006 -8.50 -2.96 -7.25
C GLY A 1006 -9.36 -3.62 -6.19
N ARG A 1007 -9.30 -4.95 -6.02
CA ARG A 1007 -10.09 -5.72 -5.06
C ARG A 1007 -9.18 -6.46 -4.07
N LYS A 1008 -9.55 -6.45 -2.79
CA LYS A 1008 -8.96 -7.31 -1.76
C LYS A 1008 -10.06 -8.10 -1.06
N GLN A 1009 -9.75 -9.32 -0.64
CA GLN A 1009 -10.66 -10.21 0.07
C GLN A 1009 -9.97 -10.73 1.32
N ALA A 1010 -10.71 -10.85 2.42
CA ALA A 1010 -10.18 -11.48 3.62
C ALA A 1010 -9.95 -12.97 3.34
N ALA A 1011 -8.82 -13.49 3.80
CA ALA A 1011 -8.45 -14.88 3.61
C ALA A 1011 -7.63 -15.39 4.80
N PRO A 1012 -7.79 -16.65 5.22
CA PRO A 1012 -7.04 -17.18 6.36
C PRO A 1012 -5.53 -17.20 6.08
N CYS A 1013 -4.78 -16.67 7.04
CA CYS A 1013 -3.33 -16.68 7.08
C CYS A 1013 -2.90 -17.36 8.38
N VAL A 1014 -2.17 -18.47 8.26
CA VAL A 1014 -1.64 -19.22 9.38
C VAL A 1014 -0.18 -18.85 9.59
N ARG A 1015 0.22 -18.54 10.82
CA ARG A 1015 1.59 -18.15 11.16
C ARG A 1015 2.10 -19.03 12.30
N PHE A 1016 3.27 -19.64 12.09
CA PHE A 1016 4.03 -20.31 13.13
C PHE A 1016 5.23 -19.44 13.49
N ILE A 1017 5.30 -19.01 14.75
CA ILE A 1017 6.30 -18.06 15.23
C ILE A 1017 7.20 -18.78 16.25
N ASN A 1018 8.51 -18.76 15.98
CA ASN A 1018 9.52 -19.40 16.81
C ASN A 1018 10.62 -18.40 17.16
N THR A 1019 11.29 -18.62 18.30
CA THR A 1019 12.58 -17.98 18.57
C THR A 1019 13.67 -18.93 18.10
N VAL A 1020 14.55 -18.47 17.21
CA VAL A 1020 15.64 -19.28 16.64
C VAL A 1020 16.99 -18.69 17.02
N ALA A 1021 18.00 -19.53 17.20
CA ALA A 1021 19.37 -19.12 17.47
C ALA A 1021 20.34 -20.16 16.89
N ALA A 1022 21.56 -19.73 16.52
CA ALA A 1022 22.53 -20.60 15.84
C ALA A 1022 21.96 -21.18 14.53
N ALA A 1023 22.27 -22.45 14.21
CA ALA A 1023 21.61 -23.18 13.14
C ALA A 1023 20.36 -23.87 13.71
N THR A 1024 19.18 -23.41 13.29
CA THR A 1024 17.88 -23.99 13.70
C THR A 1024 17.13 -24.47 12.46
N THR A 1025 16.61 -25.70 12.49
CA THR A 1025 15.73 -26.24 11.44
C THR A 1025 14.29 -26.21 11.94
N LEU A 1026 13.43 -25.60 11.14
CA LEU A 1026 12.00 -25.46 11.38
C LEU A 1026 11.21 -26.31 10.36
N LYS A 1027 10.43 -27.28 10.80
CA LYS A 1027 9.70 -28.25 9.95
C LYS A 1027 8.20 -28.00 9.94
N CYS A 1028 7.61 -28.16 8.76
CA CYS A 1028 6.17 -28.13 8.58
C CYS A 1028 5.72 -29.28 7.69
N GLU A 1029 4.65 -29.96 8.08
CA GLU A 1029 4.02 -31.04 7.34
C GLU A 1029 2.64 -30.59 6.84
N ILE A 1030 2.39 -30.78 5.54
CA ILE A 1030 1.12 -30.56 4.86
C ILE A 1030 0.61 -31.91 4.38
N ARG A 1031 -0.58 -32.31 4.81
CA ARG A 1031 -1.27 -33.52 4.33
C ARG A 1031 -2.62 -33.15 3.77
N TRP A 1032 -3.10 -33.90 2.78
CA TRP A 1032 -4.44 -33.70 2.24
C TRP A 1032 -5.17 -35.00 2.00
N ARG A 1033 -6.50 -34.90 1.99
CA ARG A 1033 -7.42 -35.94 1.53
C ARG A 1033 -8.62 -35.30 0.86
N ARG A 1034 -9.29 -36.07 0.00
CA ARG A 1034 -10.52 -35.67 -0.67
C ARG A 1034 -11.71 -36.20 0.12
N ASP A 1035 -12.66 -35.34 0.46
CA ASP A 1035 -13.88 -35.75 1.16
C ASP A 1035 -14.87 -36.35 0.13
N ALA A 1036 -15.30 -37.59 0.35
CA ALA A 1036 -16.12 -38.37 -0.59
C ALA A 1036 -17.57 -37.83 -0.76
N ASP A 1037 -18.07 -37.02 0.17
CA ASP A 1037 -19.49 -36.65 0.27
C ASP A 1037 -19.84 -35.27 -0.35
N THR A 1038 -18.92 -34.64 -1.09
CA THR A 1038 -19.15 -33.29 -1.67
C THR A 1038 -19.63 -33.27 -3.13
N GLU A 1039 -19.78 -34.44 -3.79
CA GLU A 1039 -20.20 -34.51 -5.20
C GLU A 1039 -21.67 -34.10 -5.44
N GLU A 1040 -22.54 -34.10 -4.42
CA GLU A 1040 -23.96 -33.76 -4.60
C GLU A 1040 -24.26 -32.26 -4.83
N TYR A 1041 -23.31 -31.35 -4.59
CA TYR A 1041 -23.58 -29.90 -4.68
C TYR A 1041 -23.17 -29.23 -6.01
N GLN A 1042 -22.39 -29.89 -6.87
CA GLN A 1042 -21.87 -29.27 -8.11
C GLN A 1042 -22.50 -29.77 -9.43
N GLY A 1043 -23.43 -30.72 -9.39
CA GLY A 1043 -24.12 -31.23 -10.58
C GLY A 1043 -25.09 -30.28 -11.30
N SER A 1044 -25.18 -28.99 -10.92
CA SER A 1044 -26.17 -28.05 -11.49
C SER A 1044 -25.60 -26.85 -12.27
N LYS A 1045 -24.28 -26.77 -12.51
CA LYS A 1045 -23.68 -25.61 -13.23
C LYS A 1045 -22.75 -25.97 -14.39
N SER A 1046 -23.09 -27.00 -15.18
CA SER A 1046 -22.41 -27.32 -16.44
C SER A 1046 -23.34 -27.20 -17.66
N HIS A 1047 -24.10 -26.11 -17.76
CA HIS A 1047 -24.63 -25.60 -19.05
C HIS A 1047 -25.01 -24.12 -18.90
N ALA A 1048 -24.07 -23.22 -19.18
CA ALA A 1048 -24.31 -21.84 -19.61
C ALA A 1048 -23.05 -21.31 -20.30
#